data_AF-A0A7C6J883-F1
#
_entry.id   AF-A0A7C6J883-F1
#
_cell.length_a   1.000
_cell.length_b   1.000
_cell.length_c   1.000
_cell.angle_alpha   90.00
_cell.angle_beta   90.00
_cell.angle_gamma   90.00
#
_symmetry.space_group_name_H-M   'P 1'
#
loop_
_entity.id
_entity.type
_entity.pdbx_description
1 polymer ?
#
loop_
_entity_poly.entity_id
_entity_poly.type
_entity_poly.pdbx_seq_one_letter_code
_entity_poly.pdbx_strand_id
1 'polypeptide(L)'
;MEIITTHTNADLDALASMVAAQKLYPGAVMVFPGTLLRNVEEFMALHKDTLNVKSVKEIKPELVKKVILVDTKTPGRLDKLAGLLQKPGVEVHIYDHHPPCEGDARGTLEVIGMVGATTTLLIEKIRQLRLPVTPLEATVFALGIYEDTGCLTFSNTTARDAEAVSFVLARGANLAVVNNFLDRPLTEKQRLLLKTLLVSAEYHDVNGIRFLLAQGKVDEFVAGLDLLTHKLVDFAHLDAVFTVVEMEESVYVVARSSVPEVSVKDILEELGGGGHPSAASAIVRKAKIVNVTDRLLEIIRARVKPPATASAIMSSPVKTITPTTVIEEAGRIMLRYGHSGLPVLKGEQVVGVISRRDVEKALQHGLGHAPVKGFMTSRLVSVSPDVPVSGVRELMIRHDIGRLPVLKEGKLVGIVSRTDVLRTLHGEVENRHQKVYSVCNHEIRYKNIKELIYRGLPEEYSGIMERAGIIANKLGFKIYAAGGVVRDLLLGMECLDIDLVVEGDGIEVARALGQYYDSRVRIHPKFHTATVLFPGGQQVDVATARVEFYQYPAAMPQIETSSLHQDLYRRDFTINAMAVSLNESDFGEIVDFFGGREDLERGLIRVLHNLSFIEDPTRLLRGIRFEKRYYMNLEPQTLKLAREAVRSKMLAKVSRERIWEELKHILQEQRPGLALSRLRELGIFEFLFPTVDCIPVEPVLDELPLSINVLRAWNPVGQGESWMSYLIALLHLTEQEQADTLCRHYNLANRQRDKVLKTLAGWRKAVDALGKGNGGTMSELVKQVAGLPREAYPLLLTYLPDYASRSRFRRVLSAVYYDRPAITGKDLLSLGFKPGPSFKAAMEALWQARLDGLVRTRQEELSYVKEYLSGYEGAIKSV
;
A
#
# COMPACT_ATOMS: atom_id res chain seq x y z
N MET A 1 -13.72 -42.00 23.40
CA MET A 1 -12.65 -42.20 22.41
C MET A 1 -12.58 -40.98 21.51
N GLU A 2 -11.40 -40.65 21.02
CA GLU A 2 -11.17 -39.59 20.03
C GLU A 2 -10.88 -40.25 18.68
N ILE A 3 -11.44 -39.71 17.60
CA ILE A 3 -11.24 -40.26 16.26
C ILE A 3 -10.72 -39.19 15.31
N ILE A 4 -9.87 -39.59 14.36
CA ILE A 4 -9.41 -38.77 13.24
C ILE A 4 -10.03 -39.35 11.97
N THR A 5 -10.67 -38.52 11.15
CA THR A 5 -11.34 -38.94 9.90
C THR A 5 -11.17 -37.88 8.81
N THR A 6 -11.33 -38.30 7.56
CA THR A 6 -11.26 -37.46 6.34
C THR A 6 -12.52 -37.66 5.48
N HIS A 7 -12.51 -37.36 4.18
CA HIS A 7 -13.59 -37.63 3.22
C HIS A 7 -13.64 -39.10 2.73
N THR A 8 -14.75 -39.48 2.09
CA THR A 8 -15.07 -40.85 1.64
C THR A 8 -14.27 -41.37 0.46
N ASN A 9 -13.44 -40.54 -0.18
CA ASN A 9 -12.53 -40.92 -1.26
C ASN A 9 -11.12 -40.47 -0.91
N ALA A 10 -10.60 -40.95 0.23
CA ALA A 10 -9.34 -40.46 0.77
C ALA A 10 -8.19 -40.66 -0.24
N ASP A 11 -7.49 -39.56 -0.54
CA ASP A 11 -6.24 -39.51 -1.30
C ASP A 11 -5.02 -39.49 -0.35
N LEU A 12 -3.81 -39.26 -0.87
CA LEU A 12 -2.60 -39.24 -0.05
C LEU A 12 -2.53 -37.99 0.82
N ASP A 13 -3.15 -36.85 0.46
CA ASP A 13 -3.21 -35.69 1.36
C ASP A 13 -4.13 -35.96 2.55
N ALA A 14 -5.28 -36.57 2.29
CA ALA A 14 -6.17 -37.06 3.32
C ALA A 14 -5.47 -38.05 4.28
N LEU A 15 -4.79 -39.08 3.74
CA LEU A 15 -4.01 -40.03 4.56
C LEU A 15 -2.91 -39.32 5.34
N ALA A 16 -2.12 -38.46 4.68
CA ALA A 16 -1.00 -37.78 5.30
C ALA A 16 -1.46 -36.81 6.40
N SER A 17 -2.55 -36.11 6.18
CA SER A 17 -3.21 -35.27 7.17
C SER A 17 -3.72 -36.08 8.35
N MET A 18 -4.27 -37.29 8.14
CA MET A 18 -4.68 -38.16 9.24
C MET A 18 -3.47 -38.57 10.11
N VAL A 19 -2.36 -38.97 9.48
CA VAL A 19 -1.11 -39.34 10.18
C VAL A 19 -0.53 -38.13 10.93
N ALA A 20 -0.53 -36.95 10.31
CA ALA A 20 -0.05 -35.72 10.94
C ALA A 20 -0.93 -35.30 12.12
N ALA A 21 -2.26 -35.44 12.00
CA ALA A 21 -3.19 -35.22 13.10
C ALA A 21 -2.98 -36.22 14.23
N GLN A 22 -2.69 -37.49 13.96
CA GLN A 22 -2.40 -38.48 15.03
C GLN A 22 -1.16 -38.10 15.85
N LYS A 23 -0.18 -37.43 15.24
CA LYS A 23 0.95 -36.84 15.98
C LYS A 23 0.53 -35.74 16.95
N LEU A 24 -0.44 -34.91 16.56
CA LEU A 24 -0.99 -33.85 17.41
C LEU A 24 -1.96 -34.39 18.47
N TYR A 25 -2.61 -35.51 18.19
CA TYR A 25 -3.57 -36.20 19.06
C TYR A 25 -3.14 -37.66 19.28
N PRO A 26 -2.12 -37.94 20.11
CA PRO A 26 -1.53 -39.28 20.24
C PRO A 26 -2.52 -40.37 20.72
N GLY A 27 -3.60 -39.98 21.41
CA GLY A 27 -4.66 -40.88 21.88
C GLY A 27 -5.82 -41.09 20.90
N ALA A 28 -5.80 -40.42 19.74
CA ALA A 28 -6.87 -40.49 18.76
C ALA A 28 -6.66 -41.63 17.75
N VAL A 29 -7.76 -42.28 17.38
CA VAL A 29 -7.77 -43.43 16.45
C VAL A 29 -8.11 -42.94 15.06
N MET A 30 -7.27 -43.24 14.08
CA MET A 30 -7.54 -42.95 12.67
C MET A 30 -8.62 -43.89 12.13
N VAL A 31 -9.63 -43.34 11.47
CA VAL A 31 -10.78 -44.06 10.93
C VAL A 31 -11.07 -43.59 9.51
N PHE A 32 -11.12 -44.50 8.55
CA PHE A 32 -11.58 -44.17 7.20
C PHE A 32 -13.11 -44.23 7.12
N PRO A 33 -13.78 -43.19 6.59
CA PRO A 33 -15.24 -43.15 6.49
C PRO A 33 -15.80 -43.96 5.32
N GLY A 34 -14.98 -44.24 4.29
CA GLY A 34 -15.44 -44.76 2.99
C GLY A 34 -14.35 -45.46 2.19
N THR A 35 -14.45 -45.38 0.87
CA THR A 35 -13.51 -45.97 -0.11
C THR A 35 -12.19 -45.21 -0.14
N LEU A 36 -11.10 -45.93 -0.41
CA LEU A 36 -9.78 -45.33 -0.59
C LEU A 36 -9.50 -45.16 -2.07
N LEU A 37 -8.74 -44.12 -2.45
CA LEU A 37 -8.15 -44.12 -3.77
C LEU A 37 -7.12 -45.25 -3.89
N ARG A 38 -6.98 -45.80 -5.09
CA ARG A 38 -6.14 -46.98 -5.33
C ARG A 38 -4.67 -46.80 -4.89
N ASN A 39 -4.09 -45.62 -5.07
CA ASN A 39 -2.74 -45.31 -4.61
C ASN A 39 -2.64 -45.35 -3.07
N VAL A 40 -3.67 -44.89 -2.37
CA VAL A 40 -3.79 -45.02 -0.91
C VAL A 40 -3.98 -46.48 -0.51
N GLU A 41 -4.79 -47.26 -1.24
CA GLU A 41 -4.94 -48.70 -0.99
C GLU A 41 -3.62 -49.46 -1.13
N GLU A 42 -2.88 -49.21 -2.21
CA GLU A 42 -1.57 -49.82 -2.49
C GLU A 42 -0.54 -49.42 -1.42
N PHE A 43 -0.53 -48.13 -1.03
CA PHE A 43 0.32 -47.65 0.05
C PHE A 43 -0.03 -48.29 1.40
N MET A 44 -1.33 -48.36 1.73
CA MET A 44 -1.83 -48.97 2.97
C MET A 44 -1.59 -50.48 3.00
N ALA A 45 -1.66 -51.19 1.87
CA ALA A 45 -1.36 -52.63 1.82
C ALA A 45 0.07 -52.94 2.27
N LEU A 46 1.01 -52.03 2.01
CA LEU A 46 2.42 -52.16 2.39
C LEU A 46 2.72 -51.66 3.81
N HIS A 47 1.89 -50.76 4.37
CA HIS A 47 2.16 -50.06 5.63
C HIS A 47 1.06 -50.24 6.71
N LYS A 48 0.13 -51.17 6.51
CA LYS A 48 -1.06 -51.38 7.36
C LYS A 48 -0.72 -51.56 8.84
N ASP A 49 0.27 -52.41 9.12
CA ASP A 49 0.68 -52.73 10.49
C ASP A 49 1.39 -51.56 11.19
N THR A 50 1.87 -50.59 10.42
CA THR A 50 2.57 -49.42 10.95
C THR A 50 1.62 -48.24 11.20
N LEU A 51 0.63 -48.01 10.32
CA LEU A 51 -0.27 -46.85 10.40
C LEU A 51 -1.56 -47.10 11.19
N ASN A 52 -1.89 -48.35 11.54
CA ASN A 52 -3.00 -48.72 12.46
C ASN A 52 -4.30 -47.91 12.26
N VAL A 53 -4.81 -47.89 11.02
CA VAL A 53 -6.07 -47.22 10.66
C VAL A 53 -7.22 -48.23 10.73
N LYS A 54 -8.33 -47.84 11.34
CA LYS A 54 -9.53 -48.68 11.51
C LYS A 54 -10.62 -48.36 10.48
N SER A 55 -11.50 -49.32 10.22
CA SER A 55 -12.75 -49.06 9.51
C SER A 55 -13.84 -48.56 10.44
N VAL A 56 -14.89 -47.94 9.88
CA VAL A 56 -16.08 -47.49 10.64
C VAL A 56 -16.72 -48.63 11.45
N LYS A 57 -16.62 -49.89 10.99
CA LYS A 57 -17.19 -51.07 11.67
C LYS A 57 -16.45 -51.45 12.96
N GLU A 58 -15.21 -50.99 13.12
CA GLU A 58 -14.33 -51.35 14.24
C GLU A 58 -14.38 -50.32 15.38
N ILE A 59 -15.16 -49.25 15.23
CA ILE A 59 -15.40 -48.25 16.26
C ILE A 59 -16.81 -48.36 16.82
N LYS A 60 -16.98 -47.91 18.08
CA LYS A 60 -18.28 -47.79 18.74
C LYS A 60 -18.70 -46.31 18.73
N PRO A 61 -19.60 -45.88 17.83
CA PRO A 61 -20.01 -44.48 17.68
C PRO A 61 -20.51 -43.82 18.98
N GLU A 62 -21.05 -44.63 19.88
CA GLU A 62 -21.59 -44.19 21.17
C GLU A 62 -20.49 -43.65 22.10
N LEU A 63 -19.28 -44.22 22.01
CA LEU A 63 -18.15 -43.90 22.86
C LEU A 63 -17.30 -42.72 22.35
N VAL A 64 -17.59 -42.20 21.14
CA VAL A 64 -16.87 -41.07 20.55
C VAL A 64 -17.20 -39.80 21.33
N LYS A 65 -16.15 -39.11 21.79
CA LYS A 65 -16.22 -37.83 22.54
C LYS A 65 -15.61 -36.66 21.77
N LYS A 66 -14.74 -36.94 20.80
CA LYS A 66 -14.10 -35.94 19.94
C LYS A 66 -13.89 -36.49 18.53
N VAL A 67 -14.14 -35.66 17.53
CA VAL A 67 -13.90 -35.92 16.11
C VAL A 67 -12.90 -34.89 15.60
N ILE A 68 -11.77 -35.36 15.08
CA ILE A 68 -10.78 -34.55 14.38
C ILE A 68 -10.99 -34.81 12.89
N LEU A 69 -11.47 -33.79 12.19
CA LEU A 69 -11.74 -33.79 10.78
C LEU A 69 -10.56 -33.17 10.05
N VAL A 70 -10.02 -33.88 9.07
CA VAL A 70 -8.93 -33.40 8.22
C VAL A 70 -9.33 -33.46 6.76
N ASP A 71 -8.86 -32.49 5.98
CA ASP A 71 -8.98 -32.44 4.51
C ASP A 71 -10.42 -32.43 3.97
N THR A 72 -11.35 -32.04 4.84
CA THR A 72 -12.74 -31.80 4.50
C THR A 72 -13.39 -31.06 5.66
N LYS A 73 -14.46 -30.36 5.37
CA LYS A 73 -15.40 -29.80 6.36
C LYS A 73 -16.85 -30.01 5.96
N THR A 74 -17.11 -30.64 4.81
CA THR A 74 -18.46 -30.85 4.30
C THR A 74 -19.04 -32.15 4.89
N PRO A 75 -20.14 -32.11 5.66
CA PRO A 75 -20.74 -33.31 6.26
C PRO A 75 -21.10 -34.40 5.26
N GLY A 76 -21.53 -34.02 4.04
CA GLY A 76 -21.88 -34.95 2.97
C GLY A 76 -20.71 -35.83 2.48
N ARG A 77 -19.46 -35.45 2.79
CA ARG A 77 -18.25 -36.22 2.44
C ARG A 77 -17.84 -37.25 3.50
N LEU A 78 -18.59 -37.39 4.61
CA LEU A 78 -18.24 -38.26 5.74
C LEU A 78 -19.05 -39.57 5.83
N ASP A 79 -19.99 -39.78 4.91
CA ASP A 79 -20.90 -40.93 4.88
C ASP A 79 -21.45 -41.27 6.29
N LYS A 80 -21.19 -42.48 6.80
CA LYS A 80 -21.73 -43.00 8.07
C LYS A 80 -21.24 -42.25 9.31
N LEU A 81 -20.16 -41.46 9.20
CA LEU A 81 -19.62 -40.68 10.31
C LEU A 81 -20.23 -39.28 10.40
N ALA A 82 -21.00 -38.82 9.40
CA ALA A 82 -21.60 -37.48 9.39
C ALA A 82 -22.48 -37.21 10.61
N GLY A 83 -23.22 -38.23 11.08
CA GLY A 83 -24.09 -38.12 12.26
C GLY A 83 -23.36 -37.85 13.57
N LEU A 84 -22.05 -38.14 13.66
CA LEU A 84 -21.25 -37.86 14.86
C LEU A 84 -21.02 -36.36 15.06
N LEU A 85 -21.03 -35.56 13.98
CA LEU A 85 -20.80 -34.12 14.06
C LEU A 85 -21.95 -33.37 14.75
N GLN A 86 -23.15 -33.94 14.75
CA GLN A 86 -24.36 -33.34 15.33
C GLN A 86 -24.69 -33.90 16.72
N LYS A 87 -23.90 -34.86 17.21
CA LYS A 87 -24.19 -35.55 18.48
C LYS A 87 -23.85 -34.65 19.68
N PRO A 88 -24.80 -34.41 20.62
CA PRO A 88 -24.54 -33.60 21.80
C PRO A 88 -23.38 -34.15 22.64
N GLY A 89 -22.45 -33.28 23.05
CA GLY A 89 -21.29 -33.65 23.87
C GLY A 89 -20.09 -34.20 23.09
N VAL A 90 -20.12 -34.19 21.75
CA VAL A 90 -18.96 -34.49 20.90
C VAL A 90 -18.26 -33.19 20.49
N GLU A 91 -16.96 -33.09 20.80
CA GLU A 91 -16.11 -31.97 20.39
C GLU A 91 -15.60 -32.17 18.95
N VAL A 92 -15.53 -31.11 18.13
CA VAL A 92 -15.17 -31.23 16.70
C VAL A 92 -14.01 -30.31 16.37
N HIS A 93 -12.89 -30.86 15.91
CA HIS A 93 -11.73 -30.10 15.44
C HIS A 93 -11.60 -30.26 13.93
N ILE A 94 -11.38 -29.17 13.20
CA ILE A 94 -11.35 -29.17 11.74
C ILE A 94 -10.01 -28.60 11.25
N TYR A 95 -9.37 -29.30 10.32
CA TYR A 95 -8.18 -28.88 9.59
C TYR A 95 -8.46 -29.03 8.09
N ASP A 96 -8.49 -27.94 7.34
CA ASP A 96 -8.86 -27.97 5.93
C ASP A 96 -8.24 -26.80 5.17
N HIS A 97 -7.82 -27.02 3.92
CA HIS A 97 -7.28 -25.98 3.05
C HIS A 97 -8.32 -25.39 2.06
N HIS A 98 -9.52 -25.97 1.97
CA HIS A 98 -10.57 -25.50 1.06
C HIS A 98 -11.23 -24.18 1.54
N PRO A 99 -11.68 -23.30 0.61
CA PRO A 99 -12.46 -22.10 0.94
C PRO A 99 -13.79 -22.43 1.65
N PRO A 100 -14.33 -21.56 2.50
CA PRO A 100 -15.62 -21.79 3.17
C PRO A 100 -16.79 -21.85 2.18
N CYS A 101 -17.67 -22.83 2.37
CA CYS A 101 -18.87 -23.08 1.58
C CYS A 101 -20.13 -23.14 2.48
N GLU A 102 -21.29 -22.88 1.89
CA GLU A 102 -22.57 -22.99 2.59
C GLU A 102 -22.87 -24.47 2.94
N GLY A 103 -23.22 -24.75 4.20
CA GLY A 103 -23.46 -26.12 4.69
C GLY A 103 -22.24 -26.83 5.29
N ASP A 104 -21.09 -26.15 5.42
CA ASP A 104 -19.91 -26.68 6.10
C ASP A 104 -20.16 -26.96 7.59
N ALA A 105 -19.54 -28.02 8.10
CA ALA A 105 -19.51 -28.34 9.52
C ALA A 105 -18.78 -27.25 10.30
N ARG A 106 -19.25 -26.99 11.52
CA ARG A 106 -18.60 -26.07 12.47
C ARG A 106 -17.94 -26.84 13.59
N GLY A 107 -16.70 -26.47 13.88
CA GLY A 107 -15.87 -27.06 14.92
C GLY A 107 -15.73 -26.17 16.14
N THR A 108 -15.44 -26.77 17.30
CA THR A 108 -14.89 -26.08 18.47
C THR A 108 -13.47 -25.56 18.24
N LEU A 109 -12.74 -26.16 17.29
CA LEU A 109 -11.47 -25.68 16.78
C LEU A 109 -11.48 -25.77 15.25
N GLU A 110 -11.20 -24.67 14.56
CA GLU A 110 -11.10 -24.63 13.10
C GLU A 110 -9.74 -24.06 12.71
N VAL A 111 -8.96 -24.83 11.95
CA VAL A 111 -7.66 -24.44 11.40
C VAL A 111 -7.79 -24.53 9.89
N ILE A 112 -8.23 -23.42 9.31
CA ILE A 112 -8.44 -23.30 7.87
C ILE A 112 -7.38 -22.36 7.30
N GLY A 113 -6.72 -22.76 6.23
CA GLY A 113 -5.68 -21.94 5.61
C GLY A 113 -5.56 -22.17 4.12
N MET A 114 -5.40 -21.10 3.35
CA MET A 114 -5.16 -21.17 1.91
C MET A 114 -3.72 -21.67 1.65
N VAL A 115 -3.55 -22.98 1.59
CA VAL A 115 -2.30 -23.67 1.25
C VAL A 115 -2.59 -24.75 0.22
N GLY A 116 -1.54 -25.26 -0.43
CA GLY A 116 -1.67 -26.27 -1.48
C GLY A 116 -2.18 -27.61 -0.97
N ALA A 117 -1.86 -27.99 0.26
CA ALA A 117 -2.28 -29.26 0.88
C ALA A 117 -2.65 -29.08 2.37
N THR A 118 -3.67 -29.79 2.87
CA THR A 118 -4.05 -29.80 4.29
C THR A 118 -2.90 -30.28 5.17
N THR A 119 -2.09 -31.23 4.69
CA THR A 119 -0.89 -31.74 5.38
C THR A 119 0.08 -30.62 5.78
N THR A 120 0.20 -29.56 4.97
CA THR A 120 1.04 -28.39 5.26
C THR A 120 0.65 -27.71 6.58
N LEU A 121 -0.65 -27.53 6.84
CA LEU A 121 -1.15 -26.90 8.07
C LEU A 121 -0.79 -27.70 9.33
N LEU A 122 -0.83 -29.02 9.22
CA LEU A 122 -0.55 -29.92 10.33
C LEU A 122 0.96 -30.03 10.60
N ILE A 123 1.80 -30.05 9.55
CA ILE A 123 3.26 -30.02 9.69
C ILE A 123 3.73 -28.74 10.38
N GLU A 124 3.15 -27.59 10.04
CA GLU A 124 3.49 -26.33 10.71
C GLU A 124 3.25 -26.41 12.23
N LYS A 125 2.15 -27.04 12.66
CA LYS A 125 1.86 -27.28 14.07
C LYS A 125 2.82 -28.28 14.71
N ILE A 126 3.13 -29.38 14.02
CA ILE A 126 4.15 -30.36 14.45
C ILE A 126 5.50 -29.67 14.67
N ARG A 127 5.90 -28.77 13.74
CA ARG A 127 7.13 -27.98 13.82
C ARG A 127 7.09 -26.98 14.97
N GLN A 128 5.99 -26.27 15.16
CA GLN A 128 5.80 -25.33 16.28
C GLN A 128 5.92 -26.01 17.63
N LEU A 129 5.30 -27.20 17.78
CA LEU A 129 5.35 -28.02 18.99
C LEU A 129 6.64 -28.85 19.12
N ARG A 130 7.53 -28.79 18.13
CA ARG A 130 8.80 -29.53 18.07
C ARG A 130 8.63 -31.04 18.26
N LEU A 131 7.54 -31.61 17.74
CA LEU A 131 7.29 -33.05 17.82
C LEU A 131 8.26 -33.81 16.91
N PRO A 132 8.76 -34.99 17.33
CA PRO A 132 9.64 -35.80 16.50
C PRO A 132 8.87 -36.37 15.30
N VAL A 133 9.53 -36.42 14.14
CA VAL A 133 8.99 -37.00 12.90
C VAL A 133 9.96 -38.08 12.43
N THR A 134 9.45 -39.29 12.24
CA THR A 134 10.21 -40.43 11.72
C THR A 134 10.36 -40.35 10.19
N PRO A 135 11.34 -41.03 9.57
CA PRO A 135 11.49 -41.04 8.12
C PRO A 135 10.26 -41.55 7.35
N LEU A 136 9.53 -42.51 7.93
CA LEU A 136 8.29 -43.02 7.33
C LEU A 136 7.19 -41.94 7.36
N GLU A 137 6.96 -41.31 8.51
CA GLU A 137 6.00 -40.20 8.64
C GLU A 137 6.38 -39.05 7.71
N ALA A 138 7.66 -38.70 7.64
CA ALA A 138 8.16 -37.69 6.73
C ALA A 138 7.89 -38.02 5.26
N THR A 139 8.00 -39.29 4.87
CA THR A 139 7.69 -39.77 3.51
C THR A 139 6.20 -39.69 3.22
N VAL A 140 5.35 -40.09 4.16
CA VAL A 140 3.88 -39.95 4.06
C VAL A 140 3.47 -38.49 3.93
N PHE A 141 4.07 -37.61 4.73
CA PHE A 141 3.82 -36.17 4.67
C PHE A 141 4.23 -35.57 3.31
N ALA A 142 5.36 -36.00 2.76
CA ALA A 142 5.79 -35.57 1.43
C ALA A 142 4.84 -36.06 0.33
N LEU A 143 4.33 -37.30 0.41
CA LEU A 143 3.34 -37.84 -0.51
C LEU A 143 2.07 -36.98 -0.56
N GLY A 144 1.53 -36.62 0.60
CA GLY A 144 0.33 -35.77 0.68
C GLY A 144 0.53 -34.39 0.06
N ILE A 145 1.63 -33.70 0.42
CA ILE A 145 1.89 -32.37 -0.15
C ILE A 145 2.10 -32.45 -1.66
N TYR A 146 2.88 -33.41 -2.15
CA TYR A 146 3.20 -33.49 -3.57
C TYR A 146 2.03 -33.95 -4.44
N GLU A 147 1.09 -34.75 -3.92
CA GLU A 147 -0.14 -35.10 -4.66
C GLU A 147 -0.97 -33.84 -4.91
N ASP A 148 -1.26 -33.07 -3.86
CA ASP A 148 -2.20 -31.96 -3.92
C ASP A 148 -1.63 -30.66 -4.51
N THR A 149 -0.31 -30.53 -4.49
CA THR A 149 0.42 -29.41 -5.13
C THR A 149 0.90 -29.73 -6.54
N GLY A 150 0.68 -30.95 -7.05
CA GLY A 150 1.20 -31.37 -8.34
C GLY A 150 2.71 -31.25 -8.42
N CYS A 151 3.42 -31.82 -7.44
CA CYS A 151 4.87 -31.65 -7.31
C CYS A 151 5.32 -30.18 -7.18
N LEU A 152 4.54 -29.38 -6.44
CA LEU A 152 4.72 -27.93 -6.25
C LEU A 152 4.50 -27.05 -7.50
N THR A 153 3.86 -27.58 -8.55
CA THR A 153 3.67 -26.85 -9.81
C THR A 153 2.26 -26.30 -10.00
N PHE A 154 1.28 -26.76 -9.24
CA PHE A 154 -0.08 -26.25 -9.35
C PHE A 154 -0.20 -24.82 -8.84
N SER A 155 -1.11 -24.04 -9.43
CA SER A 155 -1.27 -22.60 -9.16
C SER A 155 -1.73 -22.27 -7.74
N ASN A 156 -2.34 -23.21 -7.03
CA ASN A 156 -2.73 -23.09 -5.62
C ASN A 156 -1.58 -23.42 -4.64
N THR A 157 -0.42 -23.89 -5.14
CA THR A 157 0.76 -24.17 -4.33
C THR A 157 1.33 -22.88 -3.74
N THR A 158 1.64 -22.90 -2.44
CA THR A 158 2.21 -21.76 -1.72
C THR A 158 3.65 -22.01 -1.29
N ALA A 159 4.36 -20.95 -0.89
CA ALA A 159 5.69 -21.09 -0.30
C ALA A 159 5.69 -21.94 0.99
N ARG A 160 4.56 -21.99 1.71
CA ARG A 160 4.41 -22.79 2.93
C ARG A 160 4.46 -24.28 2.64
N ASP A 161 3.91 -24.71 1.50
CA ASP A 161 3.98 -26.11 1.04
C ASP A 161 5.43 -26.50 0.74
N ALA A 162 6.18 -25.63 0.07
CA ALA A 162 7.61 -25.84 -0.19
C ALA A 162 8.45 -25.89 1.11
N GLU A 163 8.14 -25.04 2.09
CA GLU A 163 8.79 -25.10 3.41
C GLU A 163 8.44 -26.39 4.18
N ALA A 164 7.19 -26.84 4.12
CA ALA A 164 6.75 -28.09 4.72
C ALA A 164 7.47 -29.29 4.07
N VAL A 165 7.58 -29.31 2.74
CA VAL A 165 8.39 -30.28 1.99
C VAL A 165 9.85 -30.24 2.43
N SER A 166 10.45 -29.05 2.52
CA SER A 166 11.83 -28.90 3.01
C SER A 166 12.02 -29.47 4.41
N PHE A 167 11.07 -29.21 5.32
CA PHE A 167 11.10 -29.73 6.68
C PHE A 167 11.05 -31.26 6.72
N VAL A 168 10.15 -31.89 5.96
CA VAL A 168 10.03 -33.35 5.96
C VAL A 168 11.20 -34.04 5.24
N LEU A 169 11.75 -33.42 4.18
CA LEU A 169 12.99 -33.89 3.56
C LEU A 169 14.16 -33.86 4.54
N ALA A 170 14.29 -32.81 5.35
CA ALA A 170 15.28 -32.75 6.41
C ALA A 170 15.09 -33.82 7.51
N ARG A 171 13.91 -34.45 7.58
CA ARG A 171 13.59 -35.57 8.48
C ARG A 171 13.67 -36.95 7.82
N GLY A 172 14.20 -37.02 6.60
CA GLY A 172 14.48 -38.27 5.91
C GLY A 172 13.33 -38.78 5.04
N ALA A 173 12.44 -37.90 4.55
CA ALA A 173 11.44 -38.28 3.56
C ALA A 173 12.11 -38.87 2.30
N ASN A 174 11.63 -40.03 1.83
CA ASN A 174 12.20 -40.75 0.71
C ASN A 174 11.50 -40.40 -0.61
N LEU A 175 12.14 -39.56 -1.42
CA LEU A 175 11.59 -39.12 -2.71
C LEU A 175 11.44 -40.24 -3.75
N ALA A 176 12.21 -41.32 -3.67
CA ALA A 176 12.04 -42.45 -4.59
C ALA A 176 10.71 -43.17 -4.33
N VAL A 177 10.34 -43.31 -3.05
CA VAL A 177 9.02 -43.83 -2.66
C VAL A 177 7.94 -42.86 -3.11
N VAL A 178 8.12 -41.55 -2.86
CA VAL A 178 7.17 -40.52 -3.32
C VAL A 178 6.89 -40.66 -4.81
N ASN A 179 7.94 -40.73 -5.65
CA ASN A 179 7.79 -40.82 -7.09
C ASN A 179 7.00 -42.07 -7.53
N ASN A 180 7.26 -43.22 -6.91
CA ASN A 180 6.60 -44.48 -7.26
C ASN A 180 5.09 -44.47 -7.03
N PHE A 181 4.59 -43.70 -6.06
CA PHE A 181 3.15 -43.61 -5.77
C PHE A 181 2.46 -42.41 -6.44
N LEU A 182 3.21 -41.43 -6.94
CA LEU A 182 2.67 -40.29 -7.70
C LEU A 182 2.55 -40.55 -9.21
N ASP A 183 3.50 -41.30 -9.80
CA ASP A 183 3.48 -41.62 -11.24
C ASP A 183 2.44 -42.70 -11.57
N ARG A 184 1.34 -42.31 -12.24
CA ARG A 184 0.29 -43.24 -12.69
C ARG A 184 0.54 -43.77 -14.11
N PRO A 185 0.61 -45.10 -14.33
CA PRO A 185 0.34 -45.68 -15.63
C PRO A 185 -1.13 -45.46 -16.01
N LEU A 186 -1.42 -45.02 -17.23
CA LEU A 186 -2.80 -44.93 -17.73
C LEU A 186 -3.45 -46.33 -17.73
N THR A 187 -4.66 -46.43 -17.16
CA THR A 187 -5.47 -47.66 -17.28
C THR A 187 -5.76 -47.97 -18.75
N GLU A 188 -6.07 -49.22 -19.09
CA GLU A 188 -6.42 -49.60 -20.48
C GLU A 188 -7.55 -48.74 -21.04
N LYS A 189 -8.60 -48.48 -20.23
CA LYS A 189 -9.74 -47.64 -20.62
C LYS A 189 -9.32 -46.19 -20.87
N GLN A 190 -8.52 -45.61 -20.00
CA GLN A 190 -7.98 -44.25 -20.18
C GLN A 190 -7.04 -44.15 -21.37
N ARG A 191 -6.23 -45.18 -21.63
CA ARG A 191 -5.34 -45.24 -22.80
C ARG A 191 -6.13 -45.30 -24.10
N LEU A 192 -7.21 -46.09 -24.12
CA LEU A 192 -8.12 -46.16 -25.26
C LEU A 192 -8.83 -44.83 -25.49
N LEU A 193 -9.36 -44.20 -24.44
CA LEU A 193 -9.99 -42.89 -24.53
C LEU A 193 -9.00 -41.79 -24.98
N LEU A 194 -7.78 -41.78 -24.44
CA LEU A 194 -6.73 -40.86 -24.89
C LEU A 194 -6.40 -41.05 -26.37
N LYS A 195 -6.34 -42.30 -26.84
CA LYS A 195 -6.17 -42.60 -28.27
C LYS A 195 -7.32 -42.02 -29.10
N THR A 196 -8.58 -42.17 -28.65
CA THR A 196 -9.75 -41.58 -29.32
C THR A 196 -9.64 -40.05 -29.38
N LEU A 197 -9.31 -39.41 -28.26
CA LEU A 197 -9.16 -37.96 -28.18
C LEU A 197 -8.01 -37.42 -29.06
N LEU A 198 -6.89 -38.14 -29.14
CA LEU A 198 -5.78 -37.79 -30.02
C LEU A 198 -6.16 -37.85 -31.50
N VAL A 199 -7.02 -38.80 -31.90
CA VAL A 199 -7.47 -38.97 -33.28
C VAL A 199 -8.54 -37.93 -33.66
N SER A 200 -9.39 -37.52 -32.72
CA SER A 200 -10.48 -36.55 -32.94
C SER A 200 -10.10 -35.10 -32.67
N ALA A 201 -8.83 -34.84 -32.36
CA ALA A 201 -8.33 -33.51 -32.03
C ALA A 201 -8.35 -32.58 -33.26
N GLU A 202 -9.19 -31.55 -33.22
CA GLU A 202 -9.30 -30.53 -34.25
C GLU A 202 -8.74 -29.19 -33.76
N TYR A 203 -8.11 -28.45 -34.68
CA TYR A 203 -7.57 -27.12 -34.41
C TYR A 203 -8.55 -26.04 -34.84
N HIS A 204 -8.77 -25.08 -33.96
CA HIS A 204 -9.55 -23.89 -34.26
C HIS A 204 -8.74 -22.63 -33.93
N ASP A 205 -8.96 -21.60 -34.74
CA ASP A 205 -8.39 -20.26 -34.54
C ASP A 205 -9.54 -19.27 -34.30
N VAL A 206 -9.49 -18.57 -33.18
CA VAL A 206 -10.42 -17.47 -32.86
C VAL A 206 -9.58 -16.30 -32.35
N ASN A 207 -9.70 -15.15 -33.01
CA ASN A 207 -8.96 -13.93 -32.67
C ASN A 207 -7.43 -14.13 -32.62
N GLY A 208 -6.87 -15.07 -33.39
CA GLY A 208 -5.43 -15.36 -33.43
C GLY A 208 -4.93 -16.25 -32.28
N ILE A 209 -5.84 -16.83 -31.49
CA ILE A 209 -5.54 -17.80 -30.44
C ILE A 209 -5.91 -19.19 -30.95
N ARG A 210 -4.96 -20.13 -30.88
CA ARG A 210 -5.15 -21.50 -31.37
C ARG A 210 -5.54 -22.41 -30.23
N PHE A 211 -6.69 -23.06 -30.35
CA PHE A 211 -7.15 -24.04 -29.37
C PHE A 211 -7.45 -25.39 -30.02
N LEU A 212 -7.27 -26.44 -29.22
CA LEU A 212 -7.65 -27.80 -29.57
C LEU A 212 -9.06 -28.09 -29.08
N LEU A 213 -9.84 -28.77 -29.90
CA LEU A 213 -11.08 -29.40 -29.49
C LEU A 213 -11.00 -30.89 -29.80
N ALA A 214 -11.02 -31.73 -28.77
CA ALA A 214 -10.97 -33.18 -28.91
C ALA A 214 -12.26 -33.81 -28.40
N GLN A 215 -12.82 -34.76 -29.15
CA GLN A 215 -14.12 -35.35 -28.87
C GLN A 215 -14.03 -36.87 -28.65
N GLY A 216 -14.85 -37.42 -27.77
CA GLY A 216 -14.84 -38.86 -27.52
C GLY A 216 -16.18 -39.40 -27.08
N LYS A 217 -16.46 -40.68 -27.36
CA LYS A 217 -17.61 -41.39 -26.83
C LYS A 217 -17.16 -42.71 -26.21
N VAL A 218 -17.64 -42.99 -25.00
CA VAL A 218 -17.43 -44.25 -24.29
C VAL A 218 -18.74 -44.70 -23.63
N ASP A 219 -19.01 -46.00 -23.68
CA ASP A 219 -20.28 -46.56 -23.18
C ASP A 219 -20.35 -46.62 -21.65
N GLU A 220 -19.19 -46.52 -20.98
CA GLU A 220 -19.06 -46.55 -19.52
C GLU A 220 -18.32 -45.30 -19.02
N PHE A 221 -18.57 -44.92 -17.76
CA PHE A 221 -17.84 -43.84 -17.12
C PHE A 221 -16.32 -44.14 -17.00
N VAL A 222 -15.50 -43.24 -17.52
CA VAL A 222 -14.03 -43.27 -17.41
C VAL A 222 -13.57 -42.10 -16.56
N ALA A 223 -13.11 -42.37 -15.33
CA ALA A 223 -12.57 -41.35 -14.44
C ALA A 223 -11.25 -40.75 -14.97
N GLY A 224 -10.97 -39.50 -14.62
CA GLY A 224 -9.68 -38.84 -14.89
C GLY A 224 -9.57 -38.18 -16.27
N LEU A 225 -10.66 -37.64 -16.82
CA LEU A 225 -10.63 -36.91 -18.10
C LEU A 225 -9.74 -35.64 -18.04
N ASP A 226 -9.60 -35.05 -16.86
CA ASP A 226 -8.67 -33.96 -16.56
C ASP A 226 -7.21 -34.35 -16.74
N LEU A 227 -6.82 -35.56 -16.30
CA LEU A 227 -5.49 -36.12 -16.53
C LEU A 227 -5.22 -36.32 -18.03
N LEU A 228 -6.22 -36.81 -18.77
CA LEU A 228 -6.09 -37.01 -20.22
C LEU A 228 -5.99 -35.66 -20.96
N THR A 229 -6.78 -34.67 -20.53
CA THR A 229 -6.74 -33.31 -21.08
C THR A 229 -5.40 -32.65 -20.81
N HIS A 230 -4.82 -32.82 -19.62
CA HIS A 230 -3.47 -32.37 -19.31
C HIS A 230 -2.43 -33.00 -20.24
N LYS A 231 -2.48 -34.33 -20.43
CA LYS A 231 -1.55 -35.01 -21.35
C LYS A 231 -1.66 -34.48 -22.78
N LEU A 232 -2.86 -34.10 -23.24
CA LEU A 232 -3.05 -33.47 -24.56
C LEU A 232 -2.40 -32.08 -24.66
N VAL A 233 -2.40 -31.30 -23.57
CA VAL A 233 -1.69 -30.00 -23.52
C VAL A 233 -0.19 -30.20 -23.74
N ASP A 234 0.40 -31.20 -23.07
CA ASP A 234 1.84 -31.51 -23.17
C ASP A 234 2.25 -31.91 -24.60
N PHE A 235 1.34 -32.52 -25.38
CA PHE A 235 1.63 -32.97 -26.74
C PHE A 235 1.69 -31.86 -27.80
N ALA A 236 1.01 -30.73 -27.58
CA ALA A 236 0.71 -29.81 -28.69
C ALA A 236 1.15 -28.34 -28.49
N HIS A 237 1.74 -27.97 -27.34
CA HIS A 237 2.15 -26.59 -27.03
C HIS A 237 1.04 -25.54 -27.36
N LEU A 238 -0.20 -25.83 -26.95
CA LEU A 238 -1.37 -25.02 -27.34
C LEU A 238 -1.78 -24.01 -26.28
N ASP A 239 -2.43 -22.94 -26.77
CA ASP A 239 -2.91 -21.83 -25.95
C ASP A 239 -4.10 -22.26 -25.08
N ALA A 240 -5.00 -23.10 -25.63
CA ALA A 240 -6.07 -23.75 -24.87
C ALA A 240 -6.46 -25.11 -25.46
N VAL A 241 -6.97 -26.01 -24.62
CA VAL A 241 -7.43 -27.35 -24.98
C VAL A 241 -8.78 -27.62 -24.34
N PHE A 242 -9.72 -28.11 -25.14
CA PHE A 242 -11.05 -28.54 -24.70
C PHE A 242 -11.24 -30.01 -25.07
N THR A 243 -11.63 -30.83 -24.11
CA THR A 243 -12.08 -32.21 -24.35
C THR A 243 -13.57 -32.31 -24.08
N VAL A 244 -14.32 -32.93 -25.01
CA VAL A 244 -15.77 -33.13 -24.92
C VAL A 244 -16.04 -34.62 -25.06
N VAL A 245 -16.43 -35.28 -23.97
CA VAL A 245 -16.60 -36.73 -23.94
C VAL A 245 -18.00 -37.11 -23.48
N GLU A 246 -18.72 -37.86 -24.31
CA GLU A 246 -19.98 -38.51 -23.91
C GLU A 246 -19.66 -39.82 -23.19
N MET A 247 -20.10 -39.88 -21.93
CA MET A 247 -20.02 -41.07 -21.09
C MET A 247 -21.42 -41.35 -20.54
N GLU A 248 -21.95 -42.53 -20.81
CA GLU A 248 -23.33 -42.90 -20.44
C GLU A 248 -24.36 -41.91 -21.01
N GLU A 249 -25.20 -41.28 -20.18
CA GLU A 249 -26.22 -40.30 -20.61
C GLU A 249 -25.77 -38.82 -20.46
N SER A 250 -24.49 -38.55 -20.18
CA SER A 250 -23.98 -37.20 -19.94
C SER A 250 -22.74 -36.87 -20.75
N VAL A 251 -22.60 -35.59 -21.10
CA VAL A 251 -21.41 -35.06 -21.77
C VAL A 251 -20.55 -34.34 -20.74
N TYR A 252 -19.29 -34.77 -20.65
CA TYR A 252 -18.27 -34.19 -19.79
C TYR A 252 -17.38 -33.29 -20.64
N VAL A 253 -17.21 -32.04 -20.20
CA VAL A 253 -16.33 -31.07 -20.85
C VAL A 253 -15.22 -30.72 -19.87
N VAL A 254 -13.97 -30.86 -20.28
CA VAL A 254 -12.82 -30.40 -19.48
C VAL A 254 -11.96 -29.49 -20.33
N ALA A 255 -11.54 -28.37 -19.75
CA ALA A 255 -10.78 -27.35 -20.45
C ALA A 255 -9.56 -26.92 -19.66
N ARG A 256 -8.47 -26.65 -20.38
CA ARG A 256 -7.23 -26.09 -19.85
C ARG A 256 -6.79 -24.94 -20.74
N SER A 257 -6.29 -23.87 -20.15
CA SER A 257 -5.70 -22.73 -20.85
C SER A 257 -4.32 -22.43 -20.30
N SER A 258 -3.39 -22.13 -21.20
CA SER A 258 -2.04 -21.64 -20.91
C SER A 258 -1.91 -20.12 -21.11
N VAL A 259 -2.99 -19.46 -21.58
CA VAL A 259 -3.02 -18.02 -21.87
C VAL A 259 -4.15 -17.29 -21.11
N PRO A 260 -3.89 -16.11 -20.54
CA PRO A 260 -4.89 -15.37 -19.76
C PRO A 260 -6.05 -14.81 -20.60
N GLU A 261 -5.88 -14.68 -21.92
CA GLU A 261 -6.91 -14.23 -22.86
C GLU A 261 -8.09 -15.22 -22.98
N VAL A 262 -7.89 -16.47 -22.57
CA VAL A 262 -8.89 -17.54 -22.58
C VAL A 262 -9.16 -18.00 -21.14
N SER A 263 -10.17 -17.40 -20.49
CA SER A 263 -10.67 -17.88 -19.20
C SER A 263 -11.57 -19.10 -19.43
N VAL A 264 -11.06 -20.31 -19.19
CA VAL A 264 -11.86 -21.53 -19.37
C VAL A 264 -12.97 -21.67 -18.33
N LYS A 265 -12.83 -21.01 -17.18
CA LYS A 265 -13.89 -20.87 -16.19
C LYS A 265 -15.10 -20.16 -16.79
N ASP A 266 -14.90 -18.96 -17.32
CA ASP A 266 -15.98 -18.12 -17.84
C ASP A 266 -16.69 -18.81 -19.02
N ILE A 267 -15.93 -19.55 -19.83
CA ILE A 267 -16.47 -20.34 -20.94
C ILE A 267 -17.32 -21.51 -20.45
N LEU A 268 -16.85 -22.27 -19.47
CA LEU A 268 -17.56 -23.47 -19.00
C LEU A 268 -18.67 -23.17 -17.99
N GLU A 269 -18.67 -22.02 -17.31
CA GLU A 269 -19.79 -21.57 -16.45
C GLU A 269 -21.11 -21.45 -17.25
N GLU A 270 -21.05 -21.03 -18.51
CA GLU A 270 -22.24 -20.98 -19.39
C GLU A 270 -22.80 -22.37 -19.77
N LEU A 271 -22.00 -23.42 -19.58
CA LEU A 271 -22.42 -24.82 -19.69
C LEU A 271 -22.79 -25.44 -18.33
N GLY A 272 -22.86 -24.63 -17.26
CA GLY A 272 -23.13 -25.10 -15.90
C GLY A 272 -21.91 -25.74 -15.21
N GLY A 273 -20.71 -25.46 -15.71
CA GLY A 273 -19.44 -25.89 -15.13
C GLY A 273 -18.87 -24.94 -14.09
N GLY A 274 -17.68 -25.28 -13.58
CA GLY A 274 -16.93 -24.48 -12.63
C GLY A 274 -15.44 -24.81 -12.64
N GLY A 275 -14.63 -23.96 -12.00
CA GLY A 275 -13.19 -24.13 -11.90
C GLY A 275 -12.42 -22.81 -11.78
N HIS A 276 -11.20 -22.81 -12.29
CA HIS A 276 -10.27 -21.68 -12.37
C HIS A 276 -10.14 -21.17 -13.81
N PRO A 277 -9.70 -19.91 -14.02
CA PRO A 277 -9.47 -19.36 -15.36
C PRO A 277 -8.55 -20.20 -16.25
N SER A 278 -7.63 -20.98 -15.67
CA SER A 278 -6.70 -21.87 -16.37
C SER A 278 -7.18 -23.33 -16.48
N ALA A 279 -8.18 -23.74 -15.70
CA ALA A 279 -8.64 -25.12 -15.64
C ALA A 279 -10.09 -25.21 -15.15
N ALA A 280 -10.98 -25.78 -15.96
CA ALA A 280 -12.40 -25.88 -15.59
C ALA A 280 -13.02 -27.16 -16.14
N SER A 281 -14.17 -27.54 -15.57
CA SER A 281 -14.95 -28.69 -16.01
C SER A 281 -16.46 -28.42 -15.96
N ALA A 282 -17.22 -29.01 -16.88
CA ALA A 282 -18.68 -28.96 -16.92
C ALA A 282 -19.27 -30.34 -17.20
N ILE A 283 -20.48 -30.58 -16.69
CA ILE A 283 -21.25 -31.79 -16.96
C ILE A 283 -22.61 -31.38 -17.51
N VAL A 284 -22.90 -31.76 -18.74
CA VAL A 284 -24.17 -31.50 -19.41
C VAL A 284 -24.98 -32.79 -19.47
N ARG A 285 -26.01 -32.89 -18.63
CA ARG A 285 -26.87 -34.08 -18.54
C ARG A 285 -27.81 -34.18 -19.75
N LYS A 286 -28.06 -35.40 -20.23
CA LYS A 286 -29.01 -35.69 -21.32
C LYS A 286 -28.73 -34.92 -22.61
N ALA A 287 -27.46 -34.74 -22.92
CA ALA A 287 -27.00 -34.06 -24.14
C ALA A 287 -26.22 -35.02 -25.04
N LYS A 288 -26.09 -34.65 -26.31
CA LYS A 288 -25.21 -35.33 -27.29
C LYS A 288 -23.97 -34.47 -27.53
N ILE A 289 -22.84 -35.10 -27.85
CA ILE A 289 -21.56 -34.42 -28.13
C ILE A 289 -21.72 -33.24 -29.09
N VAL A 290 -22.42 -33.45 -30.21
CA VAL A 290 -22.58 -32.45 -31.28
C VAL A 290 -23.17 -31.14 -30.73
N ASN A 291 -24.29 -31.23 -30.00
CA ASN A 291 -24.97 -30.07 -29.45
C ASN A 291 -24.12 -29.30 -28.44
N VAL A 292 -23.33 -30.01 -27.62
CA VAL A 292 -22.45 -29.39 -26.62
C VAL A 292 -21.25 -28.74 -27.29
N THR A 293 -20.71 -29.37 -28.33
CA THR A 293 -19.55 -28.89 -29.08
C THR A 293 -19.89 -27.61 -29.85
N ASP A 294 -21.02 -27.59 -30.57
CA ASP A 294 -21.46 -26.40 -31.32
C ASP A 294 -21.67 -25.20 -30.40
N ARG A 295 -22.36 -25.42 -29.27
CA ARG A 295 -22.57 -24.40 -28.24
C ARG A 295 -21.25 -23.94 -27.62
N LEU A 296 -20.32 -24.85 -27.36
CA LEU A 296 -19.00 -24.50 -26.84
C LEU A 296 -18.23 -23.60 -27.82
N LEU A 297 -18.25 -23.91 -29.11
CA LEU A 297 -17.62 -23.08 -30.14
C LEU A 297 -18.23 -21.68 -30.25
N GLU A 298 -19.56 -21.55 -30.07
CA GLU A 298 -20.23 -20.25 -30.00
C GLU A 298 -19.77 -19.43 -28.80
N ILE A 299 -19.72 -20.04 -27.61
CA ILE A 299 -19.26 -19.38 -26.38
C ILE A 299 -17.79 -18.95 -26.51
N ILE A 300 -16.93 -19.82 -27.03
CA ILE A 300 -15.51 -19.51 -27.26
C ILE A 300 -15.39 -18.28 -28.18
N ARG A 301 -16.12 -18.24 -29.30
CA ARG A 301 -16.10 -17.08 -30.22
C ARG A 301 -16.56 -15.78 -29.56
N ALA A 302 -17.50 -15.84 -28.61
CA ALA A 302 -18.00 -14.68 -27.91
C ALA A 302 -17.09 -14.19 -26.77
N ARG A 303 -16.35 -15.10 -26.11
CA ARG A 303 -15.61 -14.82 -24.86
C ARG A 303 -14.11 -14.67 -25.03
N VAL A 304 -13.51 -15.22 -26.09
CA VAL A 304 -12.07 -15.10 -26.35
C VAL A 304 -11.73 -13.65 -26.71
N LYS A 305 -10.94 -13.02 -25.85
CA LYS A 305 -10.53 -11.63 -26.05
C LYS A 305 -9.43 -11.56 -27.12
N PRO A 306 -9.42 -10.50 -27.95
CA PRO A 306 -8.30 -10.28 -28.85
C PRO A 306 -7.01 -10.08 -28.04
N PRO A 307 -5.88 -10.66 -28.48
CA PRO A 307 -4.61 -10.51 -27.80
C PRO A 307 -4.19 -9.05 -27.78
N ALA A 308 -3.48 -8.64 -26.73
CA ALA A 308 -2.87 -7.31 -26.69
C ALA A 308 -1.98 -7.12 -27.92
N THR A 309 -2.00 -5.91 -28.48
CA THR A 309 -1.17 -5.52 -29.64
C THR A 309 0.06 -4.72 -29.19
N ALA A 310 1.02 -4.53 -30.09
CA ALA A 310 2.18 -3.69 -29.87
C ALA A 310 1.77 -2.27 -29.44
N SER A 311 0.69 -1.73 -30.02
CA SER A 311 0.14 -0.41 -29.64
C SER A 311 -0.38 -0.35 -28.21
N ALA A 312 -0.86 -1.46 -27.66
CA ALA A 312 -1.41 -1.53 -26.31
C ALA A 312 -0.30 -1.56 -25.23
N ILE A 313 0.89 -2.05 -25.58
CA ILE A 313 2.02 -2.21 -24.63
C ILE A 313 3.20 -1.29 -24.90
N MET A 314 3.21 -0.55 -26.02
CA MET A 314 4.30 0.36 -26.36
C MET A 314 4.33 1.58 -25.46
N SER A 315 5.55 2.08 -25.21
CA SER A 315 5.74 3.40 -24.63
C SER A 315 5.67 4.47 -25.71
N SER A 316 4.92 5.55 -25.44
CA SER A 316 4.80 6.75 -26.29
C SER A 316 4.56 8.00 -25.41
N PRO A 317 5.08 9.18 -25.76
CA PRO A 317 6.00 9.47 -26.88
C PRO A 317 7.40 8.91 -26.64
N VAL A 318 8.09 8.53 -27.73
CA VAL A 318 9.42 7.92 -27.64
C VAL A 318 10.50 9.00 -27.61
N LYS A 319 11.36 8.98 -26.58
CA LYS A 319 12.57 9.80 -26.57
C LYS A 319 13.55 9.27 -27.60
N THR A 320 14.01 10.16 -28.47
CA THR A 320 14.89 9.86 -29.60
C THR A 320 16.13 10.75 -29.54
N ILE A 321 17.16 10.34 -30.26
CA ILE A 321 18.41 11.07 -30.39
C ILE A 321 18.85 11.12 -31.85
N THR A 322 19.81 11.98 -32.16
CA THR A 322 20.34 12.11 -33.52
C THR A 322 21.60 11.26 -33.72
N PRO A 323 21.98 10.89 -34.95
CA PRO A 323 23.22 10.18 -35.24
C PRO A 323 24.48 10.92 -34.75
N THR A 324 24.39 12.24 -34.60
CA THR A 324 25.45 13.14 -34.15
C THR A 324 25.48 13.34 -32.64
N THR A 325 24.44 12.93 -31.90
CA THR A 325 24.42 12.98 -30.44
C THR A 325 25.60 12.17 -29.90
N VAL A 326 26.29 12.69 -28.90
CA VAL A 326 27.47 12.01 -28.32
C VAL A 326 27.05 10.94 -27.31
N ILE A 327 27.90 9.92 -27.11
CA ILE A 327 27.63 8.79 -26.22
C ILE A 327 27.33 9.24 -24.79
N GLU A 328 28.06 10.21 -24.26
CA GLU A 328 27.87 10.71 -22.90
C GLU A 328 26.49 11.37 -22.72
N GLU A 329 26.04 12.10 -23.73
CA GLU A 329 24.71 12.70 -23.76
C GLU A 329 23.61 11.64 -23.90
N ALA A 330 23.81 10.65 -24.77
CA ALA A 330 22.90 9.50 -24.87
C ALA A 330 22.79 8.75 -23.53
N GLY A 331 23.91 8.59 -22.81
CA GLY A 331 23.94 8.00 -21.46
C GLY A 331 23.19 8.82 -20.43
N ARG A 332 23.36 10.15 -20.42
CA ARG A 332 22.58 11.05 -19.56
C ARG A 332 21.10 10.93 -19.84
N ILE A 333 20.68 10.90 -21.12
CA ILE A 333 19.27 10.72 -21.50
C ILE A 333 18.75 9.36 -21.00
N MET A 334 19.50 8.28 -21.21
CA MET A 334 19.10 6.94 -20.75
C MET A 334 18.97 6.82 -19.23
N LEU A 335 19.89 7.43 -18.48
CA LEU A 335 19.82 7.49 -17.02
C LEU A 335 18.65 8.35 -16.56
N ARG A 336 18.50 9.55 -17.15
CA ARG A 336 17.46 10.54 -16.82
C ARG A 336 16.05 9.99 -16.93
N TYR A 337 15.77 9.21 -17.98
CA TYR A 337 14.42 8.70 -18.24
C TYR A 337 14.25 7.22 -17.86
N GLY A 338 15.25 6.62 -17.19
CA GLY A 338 15.27 5.18 -16.89
C GLY A 338 15.26 4.30 -18.15
N HIS A 339 15.47 4.88 -19.33
CA HIS A 339 15.46 4.18 -20.59
C HIS A 339 16.71 3.32 -20.70
N SER A 340 16.51 2.07 -21.10
CA SER A 340 17.60 1.14 -21.29
C SER A 340 18.11 1.14 -22.74
N GLY A 341 17.54 1.99 -23.62
CA GLY A 341 18.00 2.31 -24.97
C GLY A 341 17.11 3.34 -25.66
N LEU A 342 17.59 3.89 -26.77
CA LEU A 342 17.01 5.03 -27.49
C LEU A 342 17.01 4.78 -29.00
N PRO A 343 15.90 5.04 -29.72
CA PRO A 343 15.94 5.09 -31.18
C PRO A 343 16.69 6.32 -31.67
N VAL A 344 17.41 6.15 -32.78
CA VAL A 344 18.20 7.17 -33.43
C VAL A 344 17.46 7.61 -34.70
N LEU A 345 17.11 8.89 -34.76
CA LEU A 345 16.37 9.50 -35.87
C LEU A 345 17.28 10.38 -36.73
N LYS A 346 17.19 10.23 -38.06
CA LYS A 346 17.72 11.18 -39.03
C LYS A 346 16.53 11.86 -39.73
N GLY A 347 16.15 13.04 -39.24
CA GLY A 347 14.86 13.64 -39.63
C GLY A 347 13.70 12.85 -39.00
N GLU A 348 12.73 12.43 -39.80
CA GLU A 348 11.60 11.60 -39.34
C GLU A 348 11.85 10.08 -39.44
N GLN A 349 12.98 9.66 -40.03
CA GLN A 349 13.29 8.24 -40.24
C GLN A 349 14.14 7.68 -39.10
N VAL A 350 13.75 6.50 -38.61
CA VAL A 350 14.56 5.71 -37.68
C VAL A 350 15.72 5.09 -38.46
N VAL A 351 16.94 5.40 -38.04
CA VAL A 351 18.19 4.94 -38.69
C VAL A 351 19.03 4.02 -37.79
N GLY A 352 18.66 3.88 -36.53
CA GLY A 352 19.27 2.91 -35.63
C GLY A 352 18.64 2.89 -34.24
N VAL A 353 19.13 2.00 -33.38
CA VAL A 353 18.82 1.97 -31.94
C VAL A 353 20.13 1.81 -31.19
N ILE A 354 20.32 2.57 -30.11
CA ILE A 354 21.45 2.40 -29.20
C ILE A 354 20.96 1.90 -27.84
N SER A 355 21.62 0.90 -27.27
CA SER A 355 21.29 0.37 -25.95
C SER A 355 22.18 0.94 -24.84
N ARG A 356 21.72 0.85 -23.59
CA ARG A 356 22.50 1.22 -22.40
C ARG A 356 23.82 0.46 -22.32
N ARG A 357 23.84 -0.81 -22.73
CA ARG A 357 25.07 -1.61 -22.79
C ARG A 357 26.06 -1.04 -23.78
N ASP A 358 25.60 -0.56 -24.94
CA ASP A 358 26.48 0.04 -25.95
C ASP A 358 27.09 1.35 -25.44
N VAL A 359 26.27 2.17 -24.76
CA VAL A 359 26.71 3.41 -24.12
C VAL A 359 27.68 3.14 -22.97
N GLU A 360 27.38 2.21 -22.07
CA GLU A 360 28.24 1.85 -20.93
C GLU A 360 29.60 1.32 -21.41
N LYS A 361 29.61 0.44 -22.42
CA LYS A 361 30.86 -0.04 -23.03
C LYS A 361 31.66 1.11 -23.61
N ALA A 362 31.03 2.00 -24.38
CA ALA A 362 31.71 3.15 -24.96
C ALA A 362 32.27 4.09 -23.88
N LEU A 363 31.53 4.33 -22.79
CA LEU A 363 31.99 5.13 -21.66
C LEU A 363 33.18 4.48 -20.91
N GLN A 364 33.13 3.16 -20.68
CA GLN A 364 34.24 2.42 -20.06
C GLN A 364 35.54 2.50 -20.89
N HIS A 365 35.43 2.61 -22.21
CA HIS A 365 36.56 2.80 -23.11
C HIS A 365 36.94 4.27 -23.35
N GLY A 366 36.36 5.22 -22.60
CA GLY A 366 36.67 6.66 -22.73
C GLY A 366 36.11 7.32 -23.98
N LEU A 367 35.16 6.69 -24.68
CA LEU A 367 34.57 7.15 -25.94
C LEU A 367 33.32 8.00 -25.75
N GLY A 368 33.18 8.70 -24.61
CA GLY A 368 32.00 9.52 -24.30
C GLY A 368 31.72 10.64 -25.31
N HIS A 369 32.77 11.19 -25.93
CA HIS A 369 32.72 12.24 -26.94
C HIS A 369 32.36 11.73 -28.35
N ALA A 370 32.40 10.41 -28.57
CA ALA A 370 32.16 9.83 -29.89
C ALA A 370 30.67 9.89 -30.24
N PRO A 371 30.31 10.01 -31.54
CA PRO A 371 28.92 10.10 -31.96
C PRO A 371 28.24 8.73 -31.92
N VAL A 372 26.97 8.72 -31.53
CA VAL A 372 26.11 7.53 -31.41
C VAL A 372 26.07 6.68 -32.69
N LYS A 373 26.16 7.30 -33.87
CA LYS A 373 26.19 6.57 -35.16
C LYS A 373 27.29 5.50 -35.26
N GLY A 374 28.38 5.63 -34.49
CA GLY A 374 29.48 4.67 -34.46
C GLY A 374 29.21 3.43 -33.60
N PHE A 375 28.18 3.46 -32.76
CA PHE A 375 27.89 2.42 -31.75
C PHE A 375 26.46 1.89 -31.82
N MET A 376 25.56 2.59 -32.52
CA MET A 376 24.17 2.16 -32.68
C MET A 376 24.05 0.93 -33.59
N THR A 377 23.04 0.10 -33.34
CA THR A 377 22.63 -0.96 -34.26
C THR A 377 21.86 -0.33 -35.42
N SER A 378 22.37 -0.50 -36.64
CA SER A 378 21.81 0.08 -37.88
C SER A 378 20.83 -0.83 -38.63
N ARG A 379 20.91 -2.15 -38.44
CA ARG A 379 19.89 -3.08 -38.93
C ARG A 379 18.69 -3.08 -37.99
N LEU A 380 17.68 -2.31 -38.36
CA LEU A 380 16.47 -2.15 -37.58
C LEU A 380 15.52 -3.32 -37.81
N VAL A 381 15.08 -3.94 -36.71
CA VAL A 381 13.90 -4.79 -36.69
C VAL A 381 12.81 -3.99 -36.00
N SER A 382 11.67 -3.83 -36.65
CA SER A 382 10.54 -3.03 -36.19
C SER A 382 9.22 -3.78 -36.37
N VAL A 383 8.16 -3.33 -35.70
CA VAL A 383 6.81 -3.92 -35.79
C VAL A 383 5.78 -2.84 -36.14
N SER A 384 4.65 -3.24 -36.73
CA SER A 384 3.49 -2.35 -36.87
C SER A 384 2.71 -2.28 -35.54
N PRO A 385 1.88 -1.24 -35.32
CA PRO A 385 1.12 -1.08 -34.08
C PRO A 385 0.14 -2.23 -33.81
N ASP A 386 -0.35 -2.88 -34.86
CA ASP A 386 -1.39 -3.90 -34.80
C ASP A 386 -0.84 -5.32 -34.57
N VAL A 387 0.49 -5.49 -34.52
CA VAL A 387 1.12 -6.80 -34.29
C VAL A 387 0.79 -7.30 -32.88
N PRO A 388 0.30 -8.54 -32.70
CA PRO A 388 0.06 -9.11 -31.36
C PRO A 388 1.34 -9.20 -30.52
N VAL A 389 1.23 -9.09 -29.19
CA VAL A 389 2.36 -9.19 -28.25
C VAL A 389 3.13 -10.51 -28.42
N SER A 390 2.45 -11.60 -28.78
CA SER A 390 3.09 -12.88 -29.11
C SER A 390 4.06 -12.78 -30.30
N GLY A 391 3.68 -12.05 -31.35
CA GLY A 391 4.53 -11.78 -32.51
C GLY A 391 5.70 -10.85 -32.18
N VAL A 392 5.46 -9.85 -31.31
CA VAL A 392 6.53 -8.99 -30.78
C VAL A 392 7.55 -9.82 -29.99
N ARG A 393 7.08 -10.72 -29.12
CA ARG A 393 7.90 -11.65 -28.34
C ARG A 393 8.75 -12.55 -29.23
N GLU A 394 8.13 -13.16 -30.24
CA GLU A 394 8.85 -14.06 -31.15
C GLU A 394 9.97 -13.34 -31.90
N LEU A 395 9.72 -12.11 -32.38
CA LEU A 395 10.75 -11.27 -33.00
C LEU A 395 11.88 -10.92 -32.01
N MET A 396 11.56 -10.60 -30.76
CA MET A 396 12.56 -10.33 -29.73
C MET A 396 13.44 -11.55 -29.42
N ILE A 397 12.86 -12.75 -29.37
CA ILE A 397 13.58 -14.00 -29.11
C ILE A 397 14.44 -14.37 -30.33
N ARG A 398 13.83 -14.42 -31.52
CA ARG A 398 14.47 -14.86 -32.76
C ARG A 398 15.69 -14.01 -33.13
N HIS A 399 15.61 -12.71 -32.89
CA HIS A 399 16.68 -11.77 -33.22
C HIS A 399 17.54 -11.37 -32.01
N ASP A 400 17.29 -11.92 -30.82
CA ASP A 400 17.88 -11.51 -29.53
C ASP A 400 17.84 -9.98 -29.31
N ILE A 401 16.68 -9.37 -29.58
CA ILE A 401 16.49 -7.92 -29.51
C ILE A 401 15.83 -7.54 -28.19
N GLY A 402 16.39 -6.53 -27.52
CA GLY A 402 15.88 -6.01 -26.26
C GLY A 402 14.69 -5.05 -26.41
N ARG A 403 14.59 -4.36 -27.55
CA ARG A 403 13.58 -3.34 -27.84
C ARG A 403 13.25 -3.27 -29.32
N LEU A 404 11.97 -3.11 -29.63
CA LEU A 404 11.46 -3.02 -30.98
C LEU A 404 10.79 -1.65 -31.18
N PRO A 405 11.31 -0.80 -32.09
CA PRO A 405 10.58 0.36 -32.57
C PRO A 405 9.27 -0.05 -33.22
N VAL A 406 8.20 0.66 -32.89
CA VAL A 406 6.87 0.50 -33.49
C VAL A 406 6.71 1.59 -34.55
N LEU A 407 6.50 1.17 -35.80
CA LEU A 407 6.39 2.07 -36.95
C LEU A 407 4.99 2.02 -37.55
N LYS A 408 4.37 3.18 -37.75
CA LYS A 408 3.14 3.33 -38.54
C LYS A 408 3.49 4.15 -39.78
N GLU A 409 3.25 3.58 -40.98
CA GLU A 409 3.59 4.23 -42.26
C GLU A 409 5.05 4.72 -42.34
N GLY A 410 5.97 3.97 -41.72
CA GLY A 410 7.40 4.31 -41.67
C GLY A 410 7.80 5.37 -40.63
N LYS A 411 6.84 5.95 -39.90
CA LYS A 411 7.10 6.90 -38.80
C LYS A 411 7.12 6.19 -37.45
N LEU A 412 8.02 6.62 -36.56
CA LEU A 412 8.11 6.09 -35.19
C LEU A 412 6.91 6.57 -34.36
N VAL A 413 6.08 5.62 -33.92
CA VAL A 413 4.90 5.90 -33.07
C VAL A 413 5.04 5.37 -31.64
N GLY A 414 5.96 4.43 -31.42
CA GLY A 414 6.20 3.83 -30.11
C GLY A 414 7.45 2.97 -30.05
N ILE A 415 7.76 2.46 -28.86
CA ILE A 415 8.80 1.45 -28.65
C ILE A 415 8.29 0.41 -27.65
N VAL A 416 8.54 -0.87 -27.93
CA VAL A 416 8.24 -1.97 -27.01
C VAL A 416 9.54 -2.55 -26.48
N SER A 417 9.64 -2.74 -25.17
CA SER A 417 10.78 -3.38 -24.51
C SER A 417 10.45 -4.80 -24.02
N ARG A 418 11.48 -5.61 -23.74
CA ARG A 418 11.29 -6.93 -23.09
C ARG A 418 10.48 -6.84 -21.80
N THR A 419 10.65 -5.76 -21.03
CA THR A 419 9.90 -5.55 -19.79
C THR A 419 8.41 -5.34 -20.07
N ASP A 420 8.07 -4.63 -21.13
CA ASP A 420 6.67 -4.40 -21.52
C ASP A 420 6.00 -5.72 -21.92
N VAL A 421 6.69 -6.56 -22.70
CA VAL A 421 6.24 -7.91 -23.05
C VAL A 421 6.10 -8.81 -21.82
N LEU A 422 7.08 -8.79 -20.91
CA LEU A 422 7.06 -9.60 -19.68
C LEU A 422 5.97 -9.17 -18.70
N ARG A 423 5.66 -7.87 -18.61
CA ARG A 423 4.54 -7.35 -17.79
C ARG A 423 3.20 -7.91 -18.26
N THR A 424 3.01 -8.08 -19.57
CA THR A 424 1.79 -8.71 -20.12
C THR A 424 1.72 -10.20 -19.80
N LEU A 425 2.86 -10.90 -19.79
CA LEU A 425 2.91 -12.35 -19.53
C LEU A 425 2.77 -12.73 -18.05
N HIS A 426 3.24 -11.88 -17.15
CA HIS A 426 3.31 -12.18 -15.72
C HIS A 426 2.23 -11.53 -14.87
N GLY A 427 1.28 -10.79 -15.48
CA GLY A 427 0.12 -10.18 -14.83
C GLY A 427 0.39 -9.73 -13.40
N GLU A 428 0.92 -8.52 -13.21
CA GLU A 428 1.33 -7.97 -11.91
C GLU A 428 2.27 -8.92 -11.13
N VAL A 429 3.57 -8.65 -11.21
CA VAL A 429 4.57 -9.31 -10.37
C VAL A 429 4.24 -9.04 -8.90
N GLU A 430 3.46 -9.93 -8.29
CA GLU A 430 3.16 -9.95 -6.86
C GLU A 430 4.48 -10.13 -6.10
N ASN A 431 5.02 -9.02 -5.60
CA ASN A 431 6.15 -9.04 -4.71
C ASN A 431 5.71 -9.51 -3.32
N ARG A 432 5.93 -10.81 -3.09
CA ARG A 432 5.89 -11.53 -1.81
C ARG A 432 6.50 -10.73 -0.65
N HIS A 433 5.67 -10.09 0.18
CA HIS A 433 5.99 -9.68 1.55
C HIS A 433 4.72 -9.77 2.41
N GLN A 434 4.37 -10.96 2.92
CA GLN A 434 3.21 -11.23 3.77
C GLN A 434 2.72 -10.06 4.66
N LYS A 435 1.40 -9.82 4.62
CA LYS A 435 0.64 -8.97 5.55
C LYS A 435 0.84 -9.46 6.99
N VAL A 436 1.39 -8.61 7.84
CA VAL A 436 1.34 -8.75 9.30
C VAL A 436 0.83 -7.41 9.84
N TYR A 437 -0.49 -7.30 10.01
CA TYR A 437 -1.16 -6.70 11.17
C TYR A 437 -2.67 -6.61 10.89
N SER A 438 -3.46 -7.22 11.76
CA SER A 438 -4.91 -7.12 11.80
C SER A 438 -5.32 -5.95 12.68
N VAL A 439 -5.81 -4.87 12.08
CA VAL A 439 -6.73 -3.93 12.73
C VAL A 439 -7.78 -3.50 11.70
N CYS A 440 -9.04 -3.84 12.01
CA CYS A 440 -10.29 -3.40 11.39
C CYS A 440 -10.54 -3.76 9.91
N ASN A 441 -11.57 -4.59 9.71
CA ASN A 441 -12.26 -4.87 8.44
C ASN A 441 -12.36 -3.62 7.55
N HIS A 442 -11.69 -3.65 6.41
CA HIS A 442 -12.21 -3.34 5.06
C HIS A 442 -11.21 -3.99 4.08
N GLU A 443 -11.60 -5.07 3.40
CA GLU A 443 -10.81 -5.58 2.28
C GLU A 443 -10.77 -4.50 1.19
N ILE A 444 -9.61 -3.87 0.96
CA ILE A 444 -9.45 -2.81 -0.05
C ILE A 444 -9.31 -3.46 -1.43
N ARG A 445 -10.41 -4.05 -1.92
CA ARG A 445 -10.49 -4.66 -3.26
C ARG A 445 -11.05 -3.70 -4.31
N TYR A 446 -10.88 -2.40 -4.14
CA TYR A 446 -11.34 -1.41 -5.12
C TYR A 446 -10.36 -1.35 -6.29
N LYS A 447 -10.74 -1.92 -7.43
CA LYS A 447 -10.15 -1.55 -8.74
C LYS A 447 -10.66 -0.17 -9.18
N ASN A 448 -11.87 0.18 -8.74
CA ASN A 448 -12.50 1.47 -8.93
C ASN A 448 -12.97 2.04 -7.58
N ILE A 449 -12.61 3.28 -7.28
CA ILE A 449 -12.90 3.99 -6.01
C ILE A 449 -13.96 5.08 -6.16
N LYS A 450 -14.79 5.04 -7.20
CA LYS A 450 -15.85 6.03 -7.43
C LYS A 450 -16.76 6.22 -6.21
N GLU A 451 -17.17 5.13 -5.55
CA GLU A 451 -17.97 5.21 -4.32
C GLU A 451 -17.21 5.87 -3.16
N LEU A 452 -15.91 5.61 -3.03
CA LEU A 452 -15.08 6.25 -2.00
C LEU A 452 -14.89 7.73 -2.27
N ILE A 453 -14.81 8.16 -3.55
CA ILE A 453 -14.73 9.58 -3.92
C ILE A 453 -15.99 10.32 -3.42
N TYR A 454 -17.19 9.80 -3.69
CA TYR A 454 -18.43 10.45 -3.24
C TYR A 454 -18.64 10.38 -1.73
N ARG A 455 -18.15 9.33 -1.07
CA ARG A 455 -18.29 9.16 0.38
C ARG A 455 -17.24 9.95 1.18
N GLY A 456 -16.02 10.05 0.65
CA GLY A 456 -14.85 10.59 1.33
C GLY A 456 -14.55 12.06 1.02
N LEU A 457 -15.16 12.62 -0.02
CA LEU A 457 -15.04 14.04 -0.35
C LEU A 457 -16.38 14.76 -0.23
N PRO A 458 -16.40 16.04 0.19
CA PRO A 458 -17.58 16.88 0.05
C PRO A 458 -18.07 16.95 -1.40
N GLU A 459 -19.37 17.14 -1.59
CA GLU A 459 -20.05 17.18 -2.90
C GLU A 459 -19.41 18.20 -3.85
N GLU A 460 -18.93 19.32 -3.30
CA GLU A 460 -18.24 20.38 -4.04
C GLU A 460 -16.94 19.89 -4.70
N TYR A 461 -16.16 19.09 -3.97
CA TYR A 461 -14.87 18.57 -4.45
C TYR A 461 -15.04 17.44 -5.46
N SER A 462 -15.97 16.52 -5.20
CA SER A 462 -16.31 15.46 -6.16
C SER A 462 -16.89 16.04 -7.47
N GLY A 463 -17.74 17.08 -7.37
CA GLY A 463 -18.24 17.81 -8.53
C GLY A 463 -17.13 18.50 -9.34
N ILE A 464 -16.14 19.10 -8.68
CA ILE A 464 -14.97 19.70 -9.37
C ILE A 464 -14.16 18.62 -10.10
N MET A 465 -13.93 17.44 -9.49
CA MET A 465 -13.19 16.34 -10.10
C MET A 465 -13.88 15.80 -11.36
N GLU A 466 -15.19 15.55 -11.29
CA GLU A 466 -15.98 15.16 -12.47
C GLU A 466 -15.91 16.21 -13.58
N ARG A 467 -16.05 17.48 -13.19
CA ARG A 467 -16.06 18.58 -14.16
C ARG A 467 -14.72 18.72 -14.87
N ALA A 468 -13.62 18.59 -14.13
CA ALA A 468 -12.27 18.58 -14.66
C ALA A 468 -12.05 17.40 -15.63
N GLY A 469 -12.57 16.21 -15.29
CA GLY A 469 -12.65 15.04 -16.15
C GLY A 469 -13.22 15.32 -17.54
N ILE A 470 -14.42 15.88 -17.56
CA ILE A 470 -15.12 16.17 -18.82
C ILE A 470 -14.43 17.30 -19.61
N ILE A 471 -13.87 18.31 -18.93
CA ILE A 471 -13.11 19.38 -19.60
C ILE A 471 -11.86 18.81 -20.27
N ALA A 472 -11.10 17.95 -19.57
CA ALA A 472 -9.92 17.31 -20.13
C ALA A 472 -10.28 16.41 -21.33
N ASN A 473 -11.37 15.64 -21.24
CA ASN A 473 -11.88 14.86 -22.37
C ASN A 473 -12.18 15.71 -23.62
N LYS A 474 -12.83 16.87 -23.45
CA LYS A 474 -13.10 17.80 -24.56
C LYS A 474 -11.83 18.36 -25.22
N LEU A 475 -10.77 18.50 -24.43
CA LEU A 475 -9.46 18.95 -24.91
C LEU A 475 -8.58 17.79 -25.44
N GLY A 476 -9.06 16.55 -25.36
CA GLY A 476 -8.31 15.36 -25.80
C GLY A 476 -7.19 14.93 -24.85
N PHE A 477 -7.25 15.33 -23.58
CA PHE A 477 -6.26 15.02 -22.56
C PHE A 477 -6.75 13.98 -21.56
N LYS A 478 -5.80 13.25 -20.96
CA LYS A 478 -6.08 12.40 -19.79
C LYS A 478 -5.81 13.16 -18.50
N ILE A 479 -6.64 12.91 -17.50
CA ILE A 479 -6.57 13.61 -16.21
C ILE A 479 -6.77 12.65 -15.06
N TYR A 480 -5.96 12.87 -14.03
CA TYR A 480 -5.88 12.00 -12.87
C TYR A 480 -5.85 12.83 -11.59
N ALA A 481 -6.47 12.35 -10.52
CA ALA A 481 -6.13 12.82 -9.18
C ALA A 481 -5.02 11.92 -8.61
N ALA A 482 -3.92 12.50 -8.14
CA ALA A 482 -2.71 11.72 -7.82
C ALA A 482 -2.12 12.07 -6.45
N GLY A 483 -1.59 11.06 -5.75
CA GLY A 483 -0.88 11.26 -4.50
C GLY A 483 -1.72 11.14 -3.24
N GLY A 484 -1.65 12.19 -2.40
CA GLY A 484 -2.20 12.17 -1.04
C GLY A 484 -3.70 11.90 -1.03
N VAL A 485 -4.43 12.47 -1.99
CA VAL A 485 -5.88 12.27 -2.14
C VAL A 485 -6.25 10.80 -2.32
N VAL A 486 -5.52 10.05 -3.15
CA VAL A 486 -5.82 8.62 -3.40
C VAL A 486 -5.53 7.80 -2.14
N ARG A 487 -4.39 8.06 -1.50
CA ARG A 487 -4.00 7.41 -0.24
C ARG A 487 -5.03 7.63 0.86
N ASP A 488 -5.44 8.87 1.06
CA ASP A 488 -6.32 9.27 2.15
C ASP A 488 -7.73 8.70 1.95
N LEU A 489 -8.25 8.72 0.71
CA LEU A 489 -9.52 8.06 0.37
C LEU A 489 -9.50 6.56 0.64
N LEU A 490 -8.42 5.87 0.28
CA LEU A 490 -8.26 4.43 0.54
C LEU A 490 -8.16 4.10 2.04
N LEU A 491 -7.62 5.03 2.84
CA LEU A 491 -7.58 4.92 4.30
C LEU A 491 -8.89 5.38 4.98
N GLY A 492 -9.89 5.81 4.21
CA GLY A 492 -11.17 6.29 4.73
C GLY A 492 -11.07 7.64 5.46
N MET A 493 -10.06 8.45 5.13
CA MET A 493 -9.86 9.79 5.68
C MET A 493 -10.37 10.85 4.70
N GLU A 494 -10.90 11.95 5.25
CA GLU A 494 -11.27 13.12 4.48
C GLU A 494 -10.02 13.84 3.96
N CYS A 495 -9.98 14.15 2.66
CA CYS A 495 -8.88 14.86 2.03
C CYS A 495 -9.40 16.08 1.28
N LEU A 496 -8.90 17.26 1.62
CA LEU A 496 -9.31 18.53 0.99
C LEU A 496 -8.24 19.08 0.03
N ASP A 497 -7.11 18.39 -0.09
CA ASP A 497 -5.98 18.79 -0.92
C ASP A 497 -6.00 17.98 -2.22
N ILE A 498 -6.55 18.57 -3.28
CA ILE A 498 -6.72 17.89 -4.57
C ILE A 498 -5.61 18.30 -5.53
N ASP A 499 -4.73 17.33 -5.79
CA ASP A 499 -3.70 17.38 -6.81
C ASP A 499 -4.18 16.69 -8.09
N LEU A 500 -4.43 17.48 -9.13
CA LEU A 500 -4.76 17.00 -10.47
C LEU A 500 -3.51 16.95 -11.35
N VAL A 501 -3.32 15.82 -12.03
CA VAL A 501 -2.23 15.59 -12.99
C VAL A 501 -2.83 15.35 -14.37
N VAL A 502 -2.37 16.12 -15.35
CA VAL A 502 -2.88 16.07 -16.73
C VAL A 502 -1.77 15.55 -17.67
N GLU A 503 -2.06 14.48 -18.42
CA GLU A 503 -1.26 14.08 -19.59
C GLU A 503 -1.67 14.94 -20.78
N GLY A 504 -1.10 16.13 -20.88
CA GLY A 504 -1.51 17.20 -21.79
C GLY A 504 -1.09 18.56 -21.24
N ASP A 505 -1.77 19.65 -21.64
CA ASP A 505 -1.53 20.98 -21.05
C ASP A 505 -2.40 21.19 -19.80
N GLY A 506 -1.81 21.05 -18.62
CA GLY A 506 -2.50 21.26 -17.34
C GLY A 506 -2.90 22.72 -17.09
N ILE A 507 -2.18 23.70 -17.67
CA ILE A 507 -2.53 25.12 -17.54
C ILE A 507 -3.79 25.42 -18.33
N GLU A 508 -3.93 24.81 -19.51
CA GLU A 508 -5.13 24.93 -20.33
C GLU A 508 -6.36 24.35 -19.63
N VAL A 509 -6.24 23.15 -19.04
CA VAL A 509 -7.30 22.55 -18.22
C VAL A 509 -7.66 23.44 -17.03
N ALA A 510 -6.67 23.99 -16.31
CA ALA A 510 -6.90 24.88 -15.18
C ALA A 510 -7.61 26.18 -15.57
N ARG A 511 -7.27 26.76 -16.73
CA ARG A 511 -7.95 27.95 -17.27
C ARG A 511 -9.40 27.65 -17.64
N ALA A 512 -9.65 26.53 -18.31
CA ALA A 512 -11.00 26.11 -18.70
C ALA A 512 -11.87 25.81 -17.46
N LEU A 513 -11.30 25.14 -16.45
CA LEU A 513 -11.96 24.91 -15.16
C LEU A 513 -12.26 26.23 -14.45
N GLY A 514 -11.31 27.17 -14.47
CA GLY A 514 -11.48 28.51 -13.92
C GLY A 514 -12.60 29.31 -14.58
N GLN A 515 -12.69 29.28 -15.91
CA GLN A 515 -13.76 29.93 -16.66
C GLN A 515 -15.15 29.34 -16.36
N TYR A 516 -15.24 28.03 -16.20
CA TYR A 516 -16.53 27.37 -15.92
C TYR A 516 -17.12 27.78 -14.57
N TYR A 517 -16.28 27.90 -13.54
CA TYR A 517 -16.71 28.19 -12.16
C TYR A 517 -16.58 29.68 -11.77
N ASP A 518 -16.19 30.56 -12.70
CA ASP A 518 -15.83 31.96 -12.42
C ASP A 518 -14.77 32.08 -11.29
N SER A 519 -13.78 31.18 -11.34
CA SER A 519 -12.74 31.01 -10.34
C SER A 519 -11.46 31.74 -10.70
N ARG A 520 -10.68 32.13 -9.68
CA ARG A 520 -9.39 32.79 -9.89
C ARG A 520 -8.29 31.75 -10.11
N VAL A 521 -7.63 31.80 -11.28
CA VAL A 521 -6.51 30.91 -11.61
C VAL A 521 -5.17 31.61 -11.39
N ARG A 522 -4.27 31.00 -10.61
CA ARG A 522 -2.88 31.44 -10.46
C ARG A 522 -1.96 30.49 -11.20
N ILE A 523 -1.23 31.00 -12.19
CA ILE A 523 -0.34 30.19 -13.02
C ILE A 523 1.09 30.33 -12.50
N HIS A 524 1.79 29.21 -12.40
CA HIS A 524 3.20 29.13 -12.05
C HIS A 524 4.00 28.56 -13.24
N PRO A 525 4.38 29.40 -14.23
CA PRO A 525 4.91 28.94 -15.51
C PRO A 525 6.22 28.15 -15.36
N LYS A 526 7.06 28.52 -14.39
CA LYS A 526 8.33 27.83 -14.11
C LYS A 526 8.16 26.35 -13.76
N PHE A 527 6.99 25.96 -13.26
CA PHE A 527 6.72 24.61 -12.80
C PHE A 527 5.67 23.87 -13.65
N HIS A 528 5.13 24.51 -14.70
CA HIS A 528 3.99 24.01 -15.47
C HIS A 528 2.81 23.58 -14.59
N THR A 529 2.57 24.34 -13.52
CA THR A 529 1.46 24.15 -12.58
C THR A 529 0.57 25.39 -12.52
N ALA A 530 -0.68 25.18 -12.15
CA ALA A 530 -1.66 26.23 -11.90
C ALA A 530 -2.52 25.87 -10.69
N THR A 531 -2.84 26.86 -9.88
CA THR A 531 -3.75 26.72 -8.73
C THR A 531 -5.07 27.40 -9.07
N VAL A 532 -6.19 26.68 -8.93
CA VAL A 532 -7.54 27.21 -9.13
C VAL A 532 -8.17 27.48 -7.77
N LEU A 533 -8.55 28.74 -7.52
CA LEU A 533 -9.20 29.19 -6.29
C LEU A 533 -10.68 29.44 -6.56
N PHE A 534 -11.54 28.62 -5.98
CA PHE A 534 -12.99 28.66 -6.19
C PHE A 534 -13.67 29.69 -5.28
N PRO A 535 -14.83 30.26 -5.67
CA PRO A 535 -15.56 31.24 -4.86
C PRO A 535 -15.95 30.75 -3.46
N GLY A 536 -16.17 29.44 -3.29
CA GLY A 536 -16.46 28.80 -2.00
C GLY A 536 -15.25 28.61 -1.08
N GLY A 537 -14.05 29.02 -1.51
CA GLY A 537 -12.81 28.90 -0.74
C GLY A 537 -12.02 27.62 -0.99
N GLN A 538 -12.51 26.70 -1.82
CA GLN A 538 -11.80 25.50 -2.24
C GLN A 538 -10.57 25.85 -3.09
N GLN A 539 -9.52 25.04 -2.99
CA GLN A 539 -8.30 25.15 -3.78
C GLN A 539 -8.00 23.81 -4.46
N VAL A 540 -7.70 23.85 -5.75
CA VAL A 540 -7.26 22.68 -6.52
C VAL A 540 -5.98 23.01 -7.26
N ASP A 541 -4.97 22.16 -7.11
CA ASP A 541 -3.71 22.29 -7.80
C ASP A 541 -3.70 21.40 -9.05
N VAL A 542 -3.35 21.99 -10.19
CA VAL A 542 -3.32 21.32 -11.50
C VAL A 542 -1.90 21.36 -12.03
N ALA A 543 -1.33 20.18 -12.24
CA ALA A 543 0.01 19.99 -12.76
C ALA A 543 -0.04 19.28 -14.12
N THR A 544 0.84 19.71 -15.03
CA THR A 544 1.16 18.93 -16.22
C THR A 544 2.04 17.74 -15.80
N ALA A 545 1.71 16.53 -16.25
CA ALA A 545 2.52 15.34 -16.00
C ALA A 545 3.96 15.59 -16.46
N ARG A 546 4.92 15.40 -15.54
CA ARG A 546 6.30 15.84 -15.73
C ARG A 546 7.36 14.86 -15.22
N VAL A 547 8.53 14.88 -15.86
CA VAL A 547 9.77 14.31 -15.33
C VAL A 547 10.54 15.40 -14.58
N GLU A 548 10.97 15.10 -13.35
CA GLU A 548 11.84 15.96 -12.54
C GLU A 548 13.29 15.46 -12.60
N PHE A 549 14.24 16.37 -12.85
CA PHE A 549 15.67 16.04 -12.90
C PHE A 549 16.49 16.84 -11.88
N TYR A 550 17.28 16.13 -11.07
CA TYR A 550 18.25 16.72 -10.14
C TYR A 550 19.64 16.73 -10.78
N GLN A 551 20.20 17.92 -10.99
CA GLN A 551 21.51 18.08 -11.64
C GLN A 551 22.68 17.50 -10.81
N TYR A 552 22.49 17.43 -9.49
CA TYR A 552 23.35 16.77 -8.51
C TYR A 552 22.51 16.42 -7.26
N PRO A 553 22.95 15.50 -6.39
CA PRO A 553 22.21 15.12 -5.18
C PRO A 553 21.81 16.35 -4.35
N ALA A 554 20.54 16.42 -3.92
CA ALA A 554 19.93 17.53 -3.17
C ALA A 554 19.71 18.87 -3.93
N ALA A 555 19.87 18.91 -5.26
CA ALA A 555 19.54 20.09 -6.08
C ALA A 555 18.02 20.37 -6.18
N MET A 556 17.64 21.49 -6.79
CA MET A 556 16.24 21.74 -7.22
C MET A 556 15.95 21.04 -8.56
N PRO A 557 14.75 20.49 -8.79
CA PRO A 557 14.45 19.76 -10.01
C PRO A 557 14.19 20.65 -11.24
N GLN A 558 14.60 20.18 -12.43
CA GLN A 558 14.20 20.73 -13.75
C GLN A 558 13.06 19.91 -14.37
N ILE A 559 12.17 20.54 -15.15
CA ILE A 559 10.85 19.98 -15.56
C ILE A 559 10.75 19.79 -17.08
N GLU A 560 10.28 18.60 -17.53
CA GLU A 560 9.87 18.30 -18.92
C GLU A 560 8.53 17.52 -18.94
N THR A 561 7.71 17.67 -19.99
CA THR A 561 6.41 16.97 -20.15
C THR A 561 6.58 15.45 -20.29
N SER A 562 5.73 14.65 -19.63
CA SER A 562 5.86 13.18 -19.54
C SER A 562 4.54 12.43 -19.43
N SER A 563 4.60 11.10 -19.35
CA SER A 563 3.46 10.25 -18.97
C SER A 563 3.22 10.23 -17.46
N LEU A 564 2.03 9.82 -17.04
CA LEU A 564 1.60 9.62 -15.66
C LEU A 564 2.54 8.66 -14.92
N HIS A 565 2.96 7.56 -15.56
CA HIS A 565 3.91 6.63 -14.95
C HIS A 565 5.21 7.33 -14.54
N GLN A 566 5.73 8.25 -15.37
CA GLN A 566 6.97 8.98 -15.05
C GLN A 566 6.75 10.04 -13.97
N ASP A 567 5.58 10.68 -13.92
CA ASP A 567 5.22 11.60 -12.83
C ASP A 567 5.04 10.89 -11.48
N LEU A 568 4.46 9.69 -11.48
CA LEU A 568 4.32 8.90 -10.26
C LEU A 568 5.67 8.34 -9.79
N TYR A 569 6.58 7.98 -10.70
CA TYR A 569 7.89 7.41 -10.36
C TYR A 569 8.82 8.37 -9.60
N ARG A 570 8.68 9.68 -9.81
CA ARG A 570 9.50 10.70 -9.12
C ARG A 570 9.04 10.99 -7.69
N ARG A 571 7.91 10.42 -7.24
CA ARG A 571 7.34 10.67 -5.91
C ARG A 571 8.17 10.00 -4.82
N ASP A 572 7.81 10.26 -3.57
CA ASP A 572 8.59 9.83 -2.42
C ASP A 572 8.39 8.33 -2.09
N PHE A 573 7.14 7.91 -1.95
CA PHE A 573 6.75 6.57 -1.51
C PHE A 573 5.67 5.94 -2.38
N THR A 574 5.63 4.61 -2.44
CA THR A 574 4.63 3.83 -3.17
C THR A 574 3.19 4.23 -2.83
N ILE A 575 2.90 4.40 -1.54
CA ILE A 575 1.59 4.82 -1.03
C ILE A 575 1.16 6.23 -1.52
N ASN A 576 2.11 7.05 -1.96
CA ASN A 576 1.86 8.38 -2.52
C ASN A 576 2.04 8.40 -4.05
N ALA A 577 2.35 7.25 -4.66
CA ALA A 577 2.63 7.08 -6.09
C ALA A 577 1.49 6.36 -6.81
N MET A 578 0.26 6.60 -6.37
CA MET A 578 -0.97 6.13 -7.00
C MET A 578 -1.75 7.30 -7.58
N ALA A 579 -2.57 6.99 -8.58
CA ALA A 579 -3.49 7.93 -9.21
C ALA A 579 -4.86 7.30 -9.40
N VAL A 580 -5.88 8.13 -9.58
CA VAL A 580 -7.23 7.72 -9.98
C VAL A 580 -7.64 8.48 -11.23
N SER A 581 -8.15 7.78 -12.25
CA SER A 581 -8.63 8.41 -13.48
C SER A 581 -9.88 9.23 -13.22
N LEU A 582 -9.93 10.44 -13.79
CA LEU A 582 -11.11 11.30 -13.77
C LEU A 582 -11.76 11.42 -15.15
N ASN A 583 -11.22 10.76 -16.18
CA ASN A 583 -11.85 10.73 -17.51
C ASN A 583 -13.20 9.99 -17.45
N GLU A 584 -14.17 10.38 -18.29
CA GLU A 584 -15.53 9.81 -18.24
C GLU A 584 -15.60 8.30 -18.46
N SER A 585 -14.72 7.74 -19.30
CA SER A 585 -14.74 6.33 -19.68
C SER A 585 -14.32 5.39 -18.54
N ASP A 586 -13.49 5.87 -17.62
CA ASP A 586 -12.82 5.08 -16.58
C ASP A 586 -12.79 5.83 -15.23
N PHE A 587 -13.77 6.72 -14.99
CA PHE A 587 -13.85 7.53 -13.79
C PHE A 587 -13.81 6.66 -12.52
N GLY A 588 -12.84 6.94 -11.65
CA GLY A 588 -12.63 6.20 -10.41
C GLY A 588 -11.68 5.01 -10.54
N GLU A 589 -11.20 4.62 -11.73
CA GLU A 589 -10.22 3.54 -11.85
C GLU A 589 -8.86 3.92 -11.27
N ILE A 590 -8.32 3.07 -10.40
CA ILE A 590 -6.99 3.28 -9.80
C ILE A 590 -5.89 2.88 -10.79
N VAL A 591 -4.88 3.72 -10.88
CA VAL A 591 -3.60 3.44 -11.53
C VAL A 591 -2.51 3.32 -10.46
N ASP A 592 -2.01 2.11 -10.25
CA ASP A 592 -0.93 1.78 -9.31
C ASP A 592 0.16 0.96 -10.01
N PHE A 593 1.24 1.63 -10.43
CA PHE A 593 2.37 0.97 -11.10
C PHE A 593 3.38 0.35 -10.14
N PHE A 594 3.32 0.68 -8.85
CA PHE A 594 4.41 0.46 -7.89
C PHE A 594 4.00 -0.33 -6.65
N GLY A 595 2.75 -0.80 -6.57
CA GLY A 595 2.23 -1.59 -5.45
C GLY A 595 1.90 -0.75 -4.22
N GLY A 596 1.53 0.53 -4.41
CA GLY A 596 1.10 1.41 -3.34
C GLY A 596 -0.12 0.89 -2.57
N ARG A 597 -1.07 0.23 -3.24
CA ARG A 597 -2.24 -0.37 -2.59
C ARG A 597 -1.84 -1.53 -1.68
N GLU A 598 -0.97 -2.41 -2.15
CA GLU A 598 -0.48 -3.55 -1.39
C GLU A 598 0.33 -3.08 -0.16
N ASP A 599 1.17 -2.06 -0.32
CA ASP A 599 1.92 -1.46 0.79
C ASP A 599 0.98 -0.78 1.80
N LEU A 600 -0.09 -0.10 1.35
CA LEU A 600 -1.12 0.43 2.26
C LEU A 600 -1.81 -0.67 3.07
N GLU A 601 -2.22 -1.75 2.43
CA GLU A 601 -2.85 -2.89 3.13
C GLU A 601 -1.91 -3.59 4.11
N ARG A 602 -0.60 -3.55 3.85
CA ARG A 602 0.45 -4.11 4.72
C ARG A 602 0.92 -3.13 5.79
N GLY A 603 0.50 -1.86 5.73
CA GLY A 603 0.98 -0.80 6.60
C GLY A 603 2.48 -0.51 6.39
N LEU A 604 2.94 -0.47 5.15
CA LEU A 604 4.34 -0.28 4.77
C LEU A 604 4.58 1.05 4.05
N ILE A 605 5.71 1.67 4.34
CA ILE A 605 6.22 2.85 3.62
C ILE A 605 7.47 2.43 2.86
N ARG A 606 7.35 2.37 1.53
CA ARG A 606 8.39 1.92 0.62
C ARG A 606 8.80 3.02 -0.35
N VAL A 607 10.10 3.19 -0.58
CA VAL A 607 10.62 4.10 -1.63
C VAL A 607 10.51 3.47 -3.02
N LEU A 608 10.36 4.29 -4.05
CA LEU A 608 10.22 3.84 -5.44
C LEU A 608 11.52 3.32 -6.08
N HIS A 609 12.67 3.75 -5.57
CA HIS A 609 13.99 3.34 -6.05
C HIS A 609 15.08 3.54 -4.98
N ASN A 610 16.19 2.81 -5.12
CA ASN A 610 17.27 2.78 -4.13
C ASN A 610 17.96 4.14 -3.90
N LEU A 611 17.90 5.04 -4.88
CA LEU A 611 18.51 6.37 -4.82
C LEU A 611 17.57 7.45 -4.22
N SER A 612 16.36 7.09 -3.79
CA SER A 612 15.33 8.06 -3.36
C SER A 612 15.83 9.03 -2.27
N PHE A 613 16.48 8.52 -1.22
CA PHE A 613 17.04 9.37 -0.14
C PHE A 613 18.34 10.08 -0.54
N ILE A 614 18.97 9.70 -1.64
CA ILE A 614 20.18 10.36 -2.17
C ILE A 614 19.76 11.56 -3.03
N GLU A 615 18.76 11.38 -3.89
CA GLU A 615 18.19 12.43 -4.72
C GLU A 615 17.54 13.52 -3.87
N ASP A 616 16.68 13.11 -2.93
CA ASP A 616 16.01 14.02 -1.99
C ASP A 616 16.07 13.50 -0.54
N PRO A 617 17.08 13.94 0.23
CA PRO A 617 17.23 13.53 1.63
C PRO A 617 16.08 13.99 2.54
N THR A 618 15.26 14.98 2.14
CA THR A 618 14.09 15.38 2.96
C THR A 618 13.04 14.27 3.06
N ARG A 619 13.05 13.30 2.15
CA ARG A 619 12.20 12.10 2.21
C ARG A 619 12.43 11.29 3.49
N LEU A 620 13.59 11.39 4.14
CA LEU A 620 13.82 10.76 5.45
C LEU A 620 12.85 11.30 6.51
N LEU A 621 12.72 12.63 6.58
CA LEU A 621 11.83 13.30 7.53
C LEU A 621 10.36 13.00 7.20
N ARG A 622 10.01 13.04 5.90
CA ARG A 622 8.67 12.69 5.40
C ARG A 622 8.29 11.25 5.72
N GLY A 623 9.21 10.31 5.50
CA GLY A 623 8.99 8.89 5.77
C GLY A 623 8.70 8.63 7.24
N ILE A 624 9.47 9.24 8.15
CA ILE A 624 9.23 9.14 9.61
C ILE A 624 7.90 9.79 9.99
N ARG A 625 7.57 10.94 9.39
CA ARG A 625 6.29 11.61 9.61
C ARG A 625 5.12 10.71 9.22
N PHE A 626 5.17 10.12 8.02
CA PHE A 626 4.13 9.20 7.55
C PHE A 626 4.08 7.90 8.36
N GLU A 627 5.23 7.38 8.80
CA GLU A 627 5.32 6.19 9.66
C GLU A 627 4.47 6.38 10.92
N LYS A 628 4.57 7.55 11.56
CA LYS A 628 3.82 7.85 12.78
C LYS A 628 2.40 8.33 12.52
N ARG A 629 2.17 9.12 11.47
CA ARG A 629 0.84 9.64 11.13
C ARG A 629 -0.16 8.53 10.79
N TYR A 630 0.29 7.54 10.02
CA TYR A 630 -0.58 6.46 9.53
C TYR A 630 -0.42 5.15 10.29
N TYR A 631 0.35 5.13 11.38
CA TYR A 631 0.65 3.93 12.16
C TYR A 631 1.23 2.79 11.30
N MET A 632 2.12 3.16 10.37
CA MET A 632 2.78 2.25 9.43
C MET A 632 4.24 2.05 9.82
N ASN A 633 4.93 1.15 9.12
CA ASN A 633 6.37 0.91 9.29
C ASN A 633 7.14 1.19 8.01
N LEU A 634 8.36 1.71 8.11
CA LEU A 634 9.29 1.70 6.98
C LEU A 634 9.58 0.25 6.56
N GLU A 635 9.44 -0.03 5.27
CA GLU A 635 9.75 -1.33 4.70
C GLU A 635 11.25 -1.70 4.93
N PRO A 636 11.63 -2.98 5.16
CA PRO A 636 12.98 -3.35 5.59
C PRO A 636 14.12 -2.82 4.71
N GLN A 637 14.00 -2.90 3.39
CA GLN A 637 14.99 -2.35 2.46
C GLN A 637 15.02 -0.82 2.52
N THR A 638 13.86 -0.17 2.60
CA THR A 638 13.71 1.28 2.76
C THR A 638 14.36 1.77 4.05
N LEU A 639 14.18 1.07 5.16
CA LEU A 639 14.85 1.36 6.43
C LEU A 639 16.37 1.22 6.33
N LYS A 640 16.86 0.21 5.61
CA LYS A 640 18.30 0.04 5.35
C LYS A 640 18.87 1.22 4.56
N LEU A 641 18.19 1.63 3.48
CA LEU A 641 18.57 2.80 2.68
C LEU A 641 18.53 4.08 3.50
N ALA A 642 17.53 4.24 4.37
CA ALA A 642 17.43 5.38 5.27
C ALA A 642 18.65 5.47 6.20
N ARG A 643 19.02 4.35 6.85
CA ARG A 643 20.22 4.27 7.71
C ARG A 643 21.51 4.54 6.95
N GLU A 644 21.60 4.16 5.67
CA GLU A 644 22.76 4.44 4.83
C GLU A 644 22.85 5.93 4.44
N ALA A 645 21.72 6.55 4.10
CA ALA A 645 21.65 7.99 3.82
C ALA A 645 22.03 8.83 5.05
N VAL A 646 21.61 8.41 6.26
CA VAL A 646 22.02 9.04 7.52
C VAL A 646 23.52 8.88 7.76
N ARG A 647 24.06 7.66 7.65
CA ARG A 647 25.51 7.41 7.78
C ARG A 647 26.34 8.23 6.81
N SER A 648 25.84 8.42 5.59
CA SER A 648 26.47 9.22 4.53
C SER A 648 26.24 10.72 4.69
N LYS A 649 25.59 11.17 5.77
CA LYS A 649 25.27 12.57 6.09
C LYS A 649 24.55 13.30 4.94
N MET A 650 23.67 12.61 4.21
CA MET A 650 23.01 13.19 3.04
C MET A 650 22.11 14.38 3.39
N LEU A 651 21.49 14.39 4.58
CA LEU A 651 20.72 15.53 5.08
C LEU A 651 21.53 16.82 5.18
N ALA A 652 22.85 16.75 5.43
CA ALA A 652 23.70 17.93 5.50
C ALA A 652 23.89 18.64 4.14
N LYS A 653 23.51 17.98 3.04
CA LYS A 653 23.56 18.56 1.68
C LYS A 653 22.29 19.33 1.31
N VAL A 654 21.25 19.27 2.13
CA VAL A 654 19.96 19.94 1.88
C VAL A 654 19.98 21.35 2.48
N SER A 655 19.35 22.30 1.80
CA SER A 655 19.10 23.65 2.32
C SER A 655 18.32 23.62 3.63
N ARG A 656 18.67 24.48 4.58
CA ARG A 656 18.08 24.51 5.93
C ARG A 656 16.58 24.83 5.91
N GLU A 657 16.15 25.65 4.96
CA GLU A 657 14.75 26.03 4.76
C GLU A 657 13.88 24.80 4.48
N ARG A 658 14.34 23.91 3.60
CA ARG A 658 13.62 22.67 3.27
C ARG A 658 13.56 21.69 4.44
N ILE A 659 14.64 21.59 5.21
CA ILE A 659 14.67 20.78 6.44
C ILE A 659 13.67 21.36 7.45
N TRP A 660 13.64 22.69 7.60
CA TRP A 660 12.76 23.37 8.52
C TRP A 660 11.28 23.21 8.16
N GLU A 661 10.91 23.29 6.89
CA GLU A 661 9.52 23.06 6.45
C GLU A 661 9.05 21.63 6.80
N GLU A 662 9.88 20.61 6.55
CA GLU A 662 9.52 19.23 6.93
C GLU A 662 9.49 19.03 8.46
N LEU A 663 10.39 19.67 9.20
CA LEU A 663 10.34 19.68 10.67
C LEU A 663 9.07 20.35 11.19
N LYS A 664 8.66 21.46 10.59
CA LYS A 664 7.44 22.17 10.95
C LYS A 664 6.22 21.28 10.72
N HIS A 665 6.17 20.53 9.62
CA HIS A 665 5.12 19.53 9.40
C HIS A 665 5.14 18.43 10.45
N ILE A 666 6.31 17.92 10.86
CA ILE A 666 6.41 16.96 11.96
C ILE A 666 5.83 17.54 13.26
N LEU A 667 6.16 18.80 13.60
CA LEU A 667 5.66 19.49 14.79
C LEU A 667 4.16 19.86 14.71
N GLN A 668 3.53 19.73 13.55
CA GLN A 668 2.10 19.94 13.35
C GLN A 668 1.28 18.64 13.46
N GLU A 669 1.93 17.47 13.45
CA GLU A 669 1.23 16.20 13.61
C GLU A 669 0.58 16.09 15.00
N GLN A 670 -0.41 15.20 15.16
CA GLN A 670 -1.14 15.06 16.43
C GLN A 670 -0.27 14.61 17.60
N ARG A 671 0.78 13.82 17.32
CA ARG A 671 1.73 13.27 18.29
C ARG A 671 3.17 13.41 17.78
N PRO A 672 3.74 14.63 17.81
CA PRO A 672 5.07 14.87 17.25
C PRO A 672 6.19 14.19 18.06
N GLY A 673 5.97 13.92 19.36
CA GLY A 673 6.91 13.21 20.22
C GLY A 673 7.33 11.85 19.65
N LEU A 674 6.39 11.09 19.08
CA LEU A 674 6.67 9.79 18.44
C LEU A 674 7.59 9.90 17.22
N ALA A 675 7.43 10.97 16.43
CA ALA A 675 8.27 11.22 15.27
C ALA A 675 9.66 11.71 15.68
N LEU A 676 9.75 12.54 16.71
CA LEU A 676 11.02 13.01 17.28
C LEU A 676 11.83 11.87 17.92
N SER A 677 11.17 10.99 18.67
CA SER A 677 11.79 9.79 19.24
C SER A 677 12.34 8.88 18.13
N ARG A 678 11.58 8.71 17.04
CA ARG A 678 12.02 7.96 15.87
C ARG A 678 13.20 8.61 15.13
N LEU A 679 13.25 9.94 15.05
CA LEU A 679 14.41 10.65 14.53
C LEU A 679 15.66 10.38 15.37
N ARG A 680 15.53 10.28 16.70
CA ARG A 680 16.62 9.91 17.61
C ARG A 680 17.08 8.47 17.40
N GLU A 681 16.15 7.51 17.28
CA GLU A 681 16.49 6.09 17.00
C GLU A 681 17.29 5.92 15.70
N LEU A 682 17.06 6.79 14.72
CA LEU A 682 17.77 6.78 13.44
C LEU A 682 19.04 7.64 13.44
N GLY A 683 19.36 8.33 14.54
CA GLY A 683 20.53 9.21 14.65
C GLY A 683 20.43 10.51 13.86
N ILE A 684 19.20 10.98 13.59
CA ILE A 684 18.91 12.22 12.87
C ILE A 684 18.67 13.38 13.84
N PHE A 685 18.13 13.09 15.03
CA PHE A 685 17.74 14.13 16.00
C PHE A 685 18.92 15.05 16.37
N GLU A 686 20.09 14.48 16.64
CA GLU A 686 21.29 15.21 17.06
C GLU A 686 21.82 16.12 15.94
N PHE A 687 21.56 15.76 14.68
CA PHE A 687 21.89 16.63 13.55
C PHE A 687 20.95 17.83 13.45
N LEU A 688 19.66 17.65 13.78
CA LEU A 688 18.65 18.71 13.73
C LEU A 688 18.67 19.62 14.97
N PHE A 689 18.93 19.03 16.14
CA PHE A 689 18.84 19.70 17.42
C PHE A 689 20.11 19.42 18.27
N PRO A 690 21.29 19.88 17.83
CA PRO A 690 22.58 19.50 18.44
C PRO A 690 22.74 19.94 19.90
N THR A 691 22.01 20.95 20.34
CA THR A 691 22.08 21.51 21.70
C THR A 691 20.91 21.09 22.60
N VAL A 692 20.04 20.20 22.13
CA VAL A 692 18.84 19.78 22.85
C VAL A 692 19.05 18.37 23.40
N ASP A 693 18.95 18.21 24.71
CA ASP A 693 18.84 16.89 25.32
C ASP A 693 17.39 16.39 25.19
N CYS A 694 17.19 15.37 24.36
CA CYS A 694 15.86 14.83 24.08
C CYS A 694 15.25 14.09 25.27
N ILE A 695 16.06 13.42 26.09
CA ILE A 695 15.58 12.50 27.14
C ILE A 695 14.68 13.21 28.18
N PRO A 696 15.09 14.34 28.79
CA PRO A 696 14.27 15.02 29.78
C PRO A 696 13.06 15.75 29.17
N VAL A 697 13.05 15.97 27.85
CA VAL A 697 12.01 16.70 27.13
C VAL A 697 10.92 15.78 26.60
N GLU A 698 11.22 14.51 26.34
CA GLU A 698 10.31 13.52 25.76
C GLU A 698 8.98 13.37 26.54
N PRO A 699 8.96 13.25 27.89
CA PRO A 699 7.70 13.16 28.64
C PRO A 699 6.82 14.41 28.51
N VAL A 700 7.44 15.58 28.39
CA VAL A 700 6.72 16.85 28.22
C VAL A 700 6.04 16.89 26.85
N LEU A 701 6.73 16.43 25.80
CA LEU A 701 6.20 16.37 24.44
C LEU A 701 5.03 15.38 24.33
N ASP A 702 5.05 14.28 25.08
CA ASP A 702 3.98 13.28 25.12
C ASP A 702 2.72 13.77 25.86
N GLU A 703 2.88 14.57 26.92
CA GLU A 703 1.80 15.17 27.71
C GLU A 703 1.20 16.45 27.05
N LEU A 704 1.99 17.14 26.21
CA LEU A 704 1.59 18.42 25.60
C LEU A 704 0.26 18.36 24.82
N PRO A 705 -0.06 17.31 24.02
CA PRO A 705 -1.34 17.20 23.34
C PRO A 705 -2.55 17.25 24.29
N LEU A 706 -2.45 16.61 25.47
CA LEU A 706 -3.50 16.69 26.48
C LEU A 706 -3.63 18.12 27.02
N SER A 707 -2.50 18.77 27.30
CA SER A 707 -2.47 20.15 27.77
C SER A 707 -3.10 21.13 26.77
N ILE A 708 -2.81 20.96 25.47
CA ILE A 708 -3.44 21.74 24.38
C ILE A 708 -4.96 21.52 24.36
N ASN A 709 -5.42 20.27 24.48
CA ASN A 709 -6.85 19.95 24.48
C ASN A 709 -7.60 20.53 25.70
N VAL A 710 -6.98 20.49 26.88
CA VAL A 710 -7.54 21.12 28.09
C VAL A 710 -7.67 22.63 27.91
N LEU A 711 -6.63 23.30 27.37
CA LEU A 711 -6.68 24.73 27.10
C LEU A 711 -7.72 25.10 26.04
N ARG A 712 -7.91 24.26 25.02
CA ARG A 712 -9.00 24.40 24.04
C ARG A 712 -10.37 24.32 24.71
N ALA A 713 -10.57 23.38 25.63
CA ALA A 713 -11.83 23.25 26.37
C ALA A 713 -12.12 24.44 27.29
N TRP A 714 -11.08 25.14 27.78
CA TRP A 714 -11.26 26.35 28.60
C TRP A 714 -11.66 27.58 27.79
N ASN A 715 -11.43 27.57 26.46
CA ASN A 715 -11.81 28.60 25.48
C ASN A 715 -11.57 30.09 25.83
N PRO A 716 -10.37 30.54 26.27
CA PRO A 716 -10.16 31.95 26.63
C PRO A 716 -9.66 32.87 25.48
N VAL A 717 -9.92 32.56 24.21
CA VAL A 717 -9.59 33.36 22.98
C VAL A 717 -8.23 33.09 22.30
N GLY A 718 -8.31 32.51 21.09
CA GLY A 718 -7.29 32.47 20.02
C GLY A 718 -6.21 31.41 20.18
N GLN A 719 -6.22 30.39 19.31
CA GLN A 719 -5.16 29.38 19.24
C GLN A 719 -3.88 30.03 18.68
N GLY A 720 -2.78 29.90 19.42
CA GLY A 720 -1.46 30.21 18.88
C GLY A 720 -1.03 29.15 17.86
N GLU A 721 0.13 29.34 17.25
CA GLU A 721 0.64 28.38 16.26
C GLU A 721 1.00 27.05 16.95
N SER A 722 0.29 25.96 16.61
CA SER A 722 0.44 24.65 17.26
C SER A 722 1.89 24.16 17.27
N TRP A 723 2.55 24.20 16.11
CA TRP A 723 3.95 23.79 15.94
C TRP A 723 4.91 24.55 16.87
N MET A 724 4.58 25.81 17.18
CA MET A 724 5.43 26.65 18.00
C MET A 724 5.32 26.30 19.49
N SER A 725 4.18 25.75 19.93
CA SER A 725 4.04 25.20 21.28
C SER A 725 4.95 23.99 21.47
N TYR A 726 5.03 23.12 20.45
CA TYR A 726 5.96 21.98 20.45
C TYR A 726 7.42 22.40 20.33
N LEU A 727 7.75 23.42 19.52
CA LEU A 727 9.12 23.96 19.48
C LEU A 727 9.52 24.55 20.83
N ILE A 728 8.64 25.31 21.49
CA ILE A 728 8.88 25.85 22.83
C ILE A 728 9.11 24.72 23.83
N ALA A 729 8.25 23.70 23.81
CA ALA A 729 8.43 22.50 24.64
C ALA A 729 9.74 21.76 24.30
N LEU A 730 10.17 21.73 23.05
CA LEU A 730 11.43 21.10 22.67
C LEU A 730 12.65 21.82 23.27
N LEU A 731 12.59 23.16 23.35
CA LEU A 731 13.73 24.02 23.74
C LEU A 731 13.69 24.49 25.20
N HIS A 732 12.66 24.16 25.98
CA HIS A 732 12.43 24.78 27.29
C HIS A 732 13.50 24.50 28.36
N LEU A 733 14.28 23.42 28.20
CA LEU A 733 15.42 23.08 29.07
C LEU A 733 16.77 23.51 28.49
N THR A 734 16.80 23.99 27.25
CA THR A 734 18.00 24.49 26.59
C THR A 734 18.34 25.89 27.09
N GLU A 735 19.64 26.22 27.16
CA GLU A 735 20.10 27.56 27.51
C GLU A 735 19.60 28.59 26.48
N GLN A 736 19.29 29.82 26.93
CA GLN A 736 18.71 30.84 26.06
C GLN A 736 19.59 31.19 24.86
N GLU A 737 20.91 31.27 25.05
CA GLU A 737 21.86 31.59 23.98
C GLU A 737 21.92 30.47 22.92
N GLN A 738 21.88 29.21 23.37
CA GLN A 738 21.86 28.05 22.48
C GLN A 738 20.54 27.96 21.71
N ALA A 739 19.41 28.19 22.38
CA ALA A 739 18.10 28.23 21.75
C ALA A 739 17.98 29.37 20.72
N ASP A 740 18.50 30.56 21.03
CA ASP A 740 18.55 31.69 20.08
C ASP A 740 19.38 31.35 18.84
N THR A 741 20.54 30.71 19.04
CA THR A 741 21.41 30.23 17.96
C THR A 741 20.69 29.25 17.05
N LEU A 742 19.96 28.29 17.62
CA LEU A 742 19.17 27.32 16.87
C LEU A 742 18.00 27.98 16.11
N CYS A 743 17.29 28.92 16.74
CA CYS A 743 16.22 29.67 16.07
C CYS A 743 16.77 30.47 14.87
N ARG A 744 17.96 31.06 14.99
CA ARG A 744 18.65 31.74 13.87
C ARG A 744 19.12 30.74 12.82
N HIS A 745 19.58 29.56 13.23
CA HIS A 745 20.03 28.50 12.31
C HIS A 745 18.93 28.13 11.31
N TYR A 746 17.68 28.06 11.77
CA TYR A 746 16.49 27.76 10.95
C TYR A 746 15.76 29.01 10.41
N ASN A 747 16.37 30.20 10.49
CA ASN A 747 15.81 31.44 9.96
C ASN A 747 14.41 31.80 10.48
N LEU A 748 14.13 31.53 11.76
CA LEU A 748 12.85 31.91 12.38
C LEU A 748 12.68 33.43 12.40
N ALA A 749 11.43 33.89 12.17
CA ALA A 749 11.12 35.31 12.21
C ALA A 749 11.39 35.90 13.61
N ASN A 750 11.81 37.17 13.69
CA ASN A 750 12.11 37.84 14.97
C ASN A 750 10.98 37.70 15.99
N ARG A 751 9.72 37.82 15.54
CA ARG A 751 8.53 37.64 16.40
C ARG A 751 8.44 36.24 16.99
N GLN A 752 8.80 35.18 16.26
CA GLN A 752 8.76 33.79 16.74
C GLN A 752 9.90 33.55 17.74
N ARG A 753 11.09 34.03 17.42
CA ARG A 753 12.27 33.95 18.28
C ARG A 753 12.03 34.63 19.64
N ASP A 754 11.45 35.83 19.63
CA ASP A 754 11.09 36.55 20.85
C ASP A 754 10.13 35.76 21.75
N LYS A 755 9.19 35.02 21.16
CA LYS A 755 8.27 34.17 21.93
C LYS A 755 9.02 33.01 22.61
N VAL A 756 9.94 32.35 21.90
CA VAL A 756 10.78 31.29 22.48
C VAL A 756 11.58 31.85 23.65
N LEU A 757 12.35 32.92 23.43
CA LEU A 757 13.23 33.48 24.46
C LEU A 757 12.49 34.00 25.69
N LYS A 758 11.36 34.70 25.50
CA LYS A 758 10.49 35.13 26.62
C LYS A 758 9.99 33.94 27.43
N THR A 759 9.67 32.83 26.76
CA THR A 759 9.24 31.61 27.44
C THR A 759 10.35 31.02 28.27
N LEU A 760 11.53 30.80 27.69
CA LEU A 760 12.71 30.26 28.38
C LEU A 760 13.11 31.12 29.59
N ALA A 761 12.88 32.44 29.55
CA ALA A 761 13.16 33.35 30.66
C ALA A 761 12.16 33.29 31.83
N GLY A 762 10.91 32.92 31.56
CA GLY A 762 9.80 33.13 32.50
C GLY A 762 9.00 31.89 32.89
N TRP A 763 9.08 30.79 32.14
CA TRP A 763 8.18 29.65 32.35
C TRP A 763 8.31 29.02 33.74
N ARG A 764 9.54 28.85 34.26
CA ARG A 764 9.77 28.29 35.61
C ARG A 764 9.15 29.16 36.70
N LYS A 765 9.36 30.47 36.61
CA LYS A 765 8.78 31.45 37.55
C LYS A 765 7.25 31.42 37.53
N ALA A 766 6.66 31.27 36.35
CA ALA A 766 5.20 31.15 36.21
C ALA A 766 4.67 29.85 36.82
N VAL A 767 5.32 28.70 36.56
CA VAL A 767 4.97 27.40 37.18
C VAL A 767 5.08 27.48 38.70
N ASP A 768 6.19 28.00 39.23
CA ASP A 768 6.41 28.13 40.67
C ASP A 768 5.36 29.03 41.34
N ALA A 769 5.01 30.15 40.70
CA ALA A 769 3.99 31.07 41.20
C ALA A 769 2.60 30.41 41.22
N LEU A 770 2.26 29.65 40.17
CA LEU A 770 1.00 28.92 40.07
C LEU A 770 0.93 27.71 41.02
N GLY A 771 2.07 27.09 41.35
CA GLY A 771 2.18 25.91 42.21
C GLY A 771 2.05 26.19 43.71
N LYS A 772 2.54 27.34 44.20
CA LYS A 772 2.53 27.66 45.64
C LYS A 772 1.10 27.92 46.17
N GLY A 773 0.70 27.18 47.22
CA GLY A 773 -0.65 27.25 47.81
C GLY A 773 -1.03 28.58 48.48
N ASN A 774 -0.06 29.40 48.87
CA ASN A 774 -0.25 30.77 49.39
C ASN A 774 0.05 31.84 48.31
N GLY A 775 -0.02 31.46 47.03
CA GLY A 775 0.61 32.18 45.93
C GLY A 775 -0.05 33.50 45.56
N GLY A 776 0.52 34.59 46.08
CA GLY A 776 0.42 35.96 45.55
C GLY A 776 -0.98 36.54 45.40
N THR A 777 -1.05 37.82 45.08
CA THR A 777 -2.31 38.43 44.64
C THR A 777 -2.63 37.98 43.21
N MET A 778 -3.89 38.12 42.76
CA MET A 778 -4.27 37.74 41.38
C MET A 778 -3.49 38.58 40.36
N SER A 779 -3.23 39.85 40.67
CA SER A 779 -2.40 40.74 39.86
C SER A 779 -0.96 40.27 39.70
N GLU A 780 -0.33 39.72 40.75
CA GLU A 780 1.01 39.14 40.68
C GLU A 780 1.06 37.90 39.79
N LEU A 781 0.08 37.00 39.93
CA LEU A 781 -0.04 35.81 39.09
C LEU A 781 -0.28 36.17 37.62
N VAL A 782 -1.16 37.14 37.36
CA VAL A 782 -1.42 37.67 36.01
C VAL A 782 -0.15 38.27 35.42
N LYS A 783 0.64 39.03 36.18
CA LYS A 783 1.89 39.63 35.69
C LYS A 783 2.89 38.58 35.23
N GLN A 784 3.02 37.45 35.94
CA GLN A 784 3.94 36.37 35.56
C GLN A 784 3.44 35.59 34.33
N VAL A 785 2.13 35.37 34.20
CA VAL A 785 1.55 34.57 33.10
C VAL A 785 1.32 35.40 31.83
N ALA A 786 0.79 36.61 31.95
CA ALA A 786 0.48 37.48 30.81
C ALA A 786 1.73 37.97 30.06
N GLY A 787 2.89 37.98 30.72
CA GLY A 787 4.19 38.26 30.08
C GLY A 787 4.68 37.17 29.13
N LEU A 788 4.12 35.96 29.24
CA LEU A 788 4.46 34.82 28.40
C LEU A 788 3.58 34.76 27.15
N PRO A 789 4.14 34.31 26.00
CA PRO A 789 3.34 34.10 24.80
C PRO A 789 2.34 32.96 25.02
N ARG A 790 1.23 32.99 24.27
CA ARG A 790 0.14 32.00 24.42
C ARG A 790 0.59 30.57 24.14
N GLU A 791 1.56 30.42 23.25
CA GLU A 791 2.14 29.14 22.88
C GLU A 791 3.00 28.52 24.01
N ALA A 792 3.30 29.26 25.09
CA ALA A 792 3.92 28.73 26.29
C ALA A 792 2.92 28.07 27.25
N TYR A 793 1.63 28.38 27.17
CA TYR A 793 0.63 27.92 28.13
C TYR A 793 0.46 26.40 28.17
N PRO A 794 0.53 25.65 27.05
CA PRO A 794 0.52 24.20 27.09
C PRO A 794 1.67 23.64 27.94
N LEU A 795 2.88 24.18 27.78
CA LEU A 795 4.06 23.80 28.56
C LEU A 795 3.83 24.04 30.06
N LEU A 796 3.32 25.23 30.43
CA LEU A 796 3.02 25.52 31.84
C LEU A 796 2.08 24.47 32.43
N LEU A 797 0.98 24.17 31.72
CA LEU A 797 -0.03 23.23 32.18
C LEU A 797 0.52 21.80 32.37
N THR A 798 1.47 21.38 31.53
CA THR A 798 2.16 20.08 31.67
C THR A 798 2.93 19.99 32.99
N TYR A 799 3.49 21.10 33.47
CA TYR A 799 4.23 21.19 34.73
C TYR A 799 3.36 21.50 35.96
N LEU A 800 2.03 21.56 35.82
CA LEU A 800 1.10 21.75 36.93
C LEU A 800 0.48 20.39 37.31
N PRO A 801 0.98 19.69 38.35
CA PRO A 801 0.60 18.32 38.63
C PRO A 801 -0.77 18.19 39.31
N ASP A 802 -1.18 19.19 40.10
CA ASP A 802 -2.35 19.11 40.97
C ASP A 802 -3.55 19.94 40.46
N TYR A 803 -4.75 19.54 40.89
CA TYR A 803 -5.99 20.22 40.50
C TYR A 803 -6.04 21.69 40.95
N ALA A 804 -5.47 22.01 42.13
CA ALA A 804 -5.54 23.36 42.67
C ALA A 804 -4.69 24.34 41.86
N SER A 805 -3.48 23.96 41.45
CA SER A 805 -2.62 24.78 40.59
C SER A 805 -3.19 24.96 39.18
N ARG A 806 -3.77 23.90 38.59
CA ARG A 806 -4.51 23.99 37.31
C ARG A 806 -5.72 24.91 37.40
N SER A 807 -6.48 24.84 38.49
CA SER A 807 -7.63 25.72 38.75
C SER A 807 -7.20 27.18 38.91
N ARG A 808 -6.09 27.45 39.63
CA ARG A 808 -5.49 28.79 39.71
C ARG A 808 -5.08 29.29 38.33
N PHE A 809 -4.41 28.47 37.53
CA PHE A 809 -4.02 28.85 36.18
C PHE A 809 -5.22 29.19 35.30
N ARG A 810 -6.30 28.40 35.35
CA ARG A 810 -7.56 28.70 34.66
C ARG A 810 -8.14 30.05 35.09
N ARG A 811 -8.17 30.34 36.40
CA ARG A 811 -8.63 31.64 36.92
C ARG A 811 -7.79 32.81 36.41
N VAL A 812 -6.46 32.66 36.39
CA VAL A 812 -5.53 33.67 35.85
C VAL A 812 -5.82 33.93 34.38
N LEU A 813 -6.00 32.87 33.57
CA LEU A 813 -6.36 33.03 32.17
C LEU A 813 -7.70 33.77 32.02
N SER A 814 -8.75 33.36 32.75
CA SER A 814 -10.03 34.07 32.73
C SER A 814 -9.87 35.56 33.05
N ALA A 815 -9.06 35.89 34.05
CA ALA A 815 -8.83 37.27 34.45
C ALA A 815 -8.07 38.08 33.38
N VAL A 816 -7.08 37.48 32.72
CA VAL A 816 -6.34 38.12 31.61
C VAL A 816 -7.26 38.47 30.44
N TYR A 817 -8.22 37.60 30.12
CA TYR A 817 -9.03 37.74 28.91
C TYR A 817 -10.36 38.47 29.12
N TYR A 818 -10.98 38.32 30.28
CA TYR A 818 -12.33 38.82 30.55
C TYR A 818 -12.38 39.94 31.58
N ASP A 819 -11.44 40.02 32.53
CA ASP A 819 -11.43 41.05 33.58
C ASP A 819 -10.62 42.28 33.17
N ARG A 820 -11.09 42.97 32.12
CA ARG A 820 -10.54 44.26 31.70
C ARG A 820 -11.24 45.43 32.41
N PRO A 821 -10.55 46.55 32.65
CA PRO A 821 -11.20 47.76 33.16
C PRO A 821 -12.33 48.24 32.24
N ALA A 822 -13.40 48.78 32.81
CA ALA A 822 -14.53 49.34 32.05
C ALA A 822 -14.20 50.72 31.46
N ILE A 823 -13.22 51.42 32.06
CA ILE A 823 -12.69 52.68 31.54
C ILE A 823 -11.52 52.49 30.58
N THR A 824 -11.36 53.45 29.69
CA THR A 824 -10.33 53.47 28.65
C THR A 824 -9.50 54.75 28.75
N GLY A 825 -8.42 54.86 27.98
CA GLY A 825 -7.65 56.10 27.88
C GLY A 825 -8.47 57.32 27.41
N LYS A 826 -9.62 57.11 26.74
CA LYS A 826 -10.53 58.19 26.37
C LYS A 826 -11.26 58.79 27.57
N ASP A 827 -11.59 57.96 28.56
CA ASP A 827 -12.21 58.41 29.81
C ASP A 827 -11.22 59.29 30.60
N LEU A 828 -9.93 58.94 30.60
CA LEU A 828 -8.87 59.74 31.24
C LEU A 828 -8.69 61.12 30.59
N LEU A 829 -8.80 61.19 29.26
CA LEU A 829 -8.82 62.45 28.52
C LEU A 829 -10.02 63.32 28.91
N SER A 830 -11.21 62.71 29.06
CA SER A 830 -12.42 63.43 29.44
C SER A 830 -12.39 63.99 30.87
N LEU A 831 -11.53 63.43 31.73
CA LEU A 831 -11.27 63.92 33.09
C LEU A 831 -10.23 65.06 33.15
N GLY A 832 -9.66 65.48 32.01
CA GLY A 832 -8.76 66.63 31.93
C GLY A 832 -7.26 66.31 32.09
N PHE A 833 -6.87 65.03 32.17
CA PHE A 833 -5.45 64.64 32.25
C PHE A 833 -4.78 64.62 30.85
N LYS A 834 -3.49 64.95 30.80
CA LYS A 834 -2.71 64.97 29.54
C LYS A 834 -2.12 63.59 29.21
N PRO A 835 -2.15 63.14 27.95
CA PRO A 835 -1.50 61.90 27.54
C PRO A 835 -0.01 61.86 27.88
N GLY A 836 0.46 60.76 28.45
CA GLY A 836 1.87 60.54 28.79
C GLY A 836 2.14 59.15 29.38
N PRO A 837 3.40 58.83 29.77
CA PRO A 837 3.76 57.54 30.37
C PRO A 837 2.93 57.19 31.62
N SER A 838 2.47 58.22 32.35
CA SER A 838 1.58 58.10 33.51
C SER A 838 0.23 57.46 33.18
N PHE A 839 -0.30 57.62 31.96
CA PHE A 839 -1.55 56.96 31.55
C PHE A 839 -1.38 55.45 31.49
N LYS A 840 -0.26 54.97 30.93
CA LYS A 840 0.01 53.54 30.85
C LYS A 840 0.18 52.95 32.24
N ALA A 841 0.95 53.62 33.10
CA ALA A 841 1.15 53.20 34.49
C ALA A 841 -0.16 53.19 35.29
N ALA A 842 -1.00 54.21 35.14
CA ALA A 842 -2.29 54.29 35.82
C ALA A 842 -3.29 53.22 35.33
N MET A 843 -3.34 52.97 34.02
CA MET A 843 -4.18 51.91 33.46
C MET A 843 -3.70 50.51 33.89
N GLU A 844 -2.38 50.32 34.02
CA GLU A 844 -1.80 49.07 34.53
C GLU A 844 -2.09 48.87 36.02
N ALA A 845 -1.93 49.91 36.85
CA ALA A 845 -2.26 49.89 38.27
C ALA A 845 -3.77 49.67 38.51
N LEU A 846 -4.62 50.32 37.71
CA LEU A 846 -6.07 50.11 37.74
C LEU A 846 -6.43 48.66 37.44
N TRP A 847 -5.80 48.08 36.41
CA TRP A 847 -6.05 46.70 36.04
C TRP A 847 -5.62 45.76 37.18
N GLN A 848 -4.47 46.00 37.82
CA GLN A 848 -4.04 45.24 39.01
C GLN A 848 -5.04 45.37 40.17
N ALA A 849 -5.49 46.58 40.48
CA ALA A 849 -6.48 46.82 41.53
C ALA A 849 -7.81 46.12 41.26
N ARG A 850 -8.24 46.05 39.99
CA ARG A 850 -9.44 45.31 39.58
C ARG A 850 -9.25 43.80 39.74
N LEU A 851 -8.10 43.27 39.32
CA LEU A 851 -7.76 41.85 39.45
C LEU A 851 -7.73 41.39 40.92
N ASP A 852 -7.29 42.26 41.83
CA ASP A 852 -7.25 41.99 43.26
C ASP A 852 -8.57 42.31 43.98
N GLY A 853 -9.60 42.75 43.24
CA GLY A 853 -10.94 43.01 43.74
C GLY A 853 -11.09 44.30 44.56
N LEU A 854 -10.11 45.20 44.50
CA LEU A 854 -10.13 46.52 45.16
C LEU A 854 -11.08 47.50 44.48
N VAL A 855 -11.33 47.32 43.18
CA VAL A 855 -12.29 48.10 42.38
C VAL A 855 -13.14 47.17 41.53
N ARG A 856 -14.44 47.43 41.44
CA ARG A 856 -15.43 46.59 40.73
C ARG A 856 -16.31 47.41 39.79
N THR A 857 -16.71 48.60 40.21
CA THR A 857 -17.62 49.47 39.45
C THR A 857 -16.88 50.53 38.63
N ARG A 858 -17.49 51.01 37.55
CA ARG A 858 -16.93 52.10 36.72
C ARG A 858 -16.63 53.36 37.55
N GLN A 859 -17.43 53.66 38.56
CA GLN A 859 -17.22 54.83 39.43
C GLN A 859 -15.99 54.64 40.36
N GLU A 860 -15.80 53.44 40.90
CA GLU A 860 -14.60 53.09 41.68
C GLU A 860 -13.34 53.16 40.80
N GLU A 861 -13.41 52.66 39.56
CA GLU A 861 -12.29 52.74 38.61
C GLU A 861 -11.89 54.19 38.29
N LEU A 862 -12.86 55.07 38.03
CA LEU A 862 -12.61 56.49 37.78
C LEU A 862 -11.99 57.19 38.99
N SER A 863 -12.47 56.86 40.19
CA SER A 863 -11.97 57.41 41.45
C SER A 863 -10.53 56.97 41.71
N TYR A 864 -10.24 55.69 41.53
CA TYR A 864 -8.92 55.09 41.70
C TYR A 864 -7.89 55.73 40.76
N VAL A 865 -8.21 55.88 39.46
CA VAL A 865 -7.27 56.50 38.52
C VAL A 865 -7.08 57.98 38.80
N LYS A 866 -8.13 58.70 39.21
CA LYS A 866 -8.03 60.12 39.57
C LYS A 866 -7.08 60.32 40.75
N GLU A 867 -7.18 59.48 41.78
CA GLU A 867 -6.28 59.51 42.94
C GLU A 867 -4.85 59.14 42.54
N TYR A 868 -4.67 58.09 41.75
CA TYR A 868 -3.36 57.64 41.26
C TYR A 868 -2.64 58.72 40.45
N LEU A 869 -3.32 59.35 39.48
CA LEU A 869 -2.75 60.39 38.63
C LEU A 869 -2.51 61.72 39.38
N SER A 870 -3.37 62.06 40.34
CA SER A 870 -3.18 63.26 41.18
C SER A 870 -1.96 63.11 42.09
N GLY A 871 -1.73 61.91 42.65
CA GLY A 871 -0.51 61.59 43.38
C GLY A 871 0.74 61.58 42.50
N TYR A 872 0.61 61.15 41.24
CA TYR A 872 1.69 61.13 40.25
C TYR A 872 2.14 62.55 39.83
N GLU A 873 1.19 63.47 39.61
CA GLU A 873 1.49 64.89 39.35
C GLU A 873 2.06 65.61 40.58
N GLY A 874 1.64 65.22 41.79
CA GLY A 874 2.21 65.72 43.05
C GLY A 874 3.67 65.30 43.25
N ALA A 875 4.01 64.06 42.92
CA ALA A 875 5.37 63.52 43.00
C ALA A 875 6.33 64.14 41.96
N ILE A 876 5.84 64.50 40.77
CA ILE A 876 6.63 65.21 39.74
C ILE A 876 6.89 66.68 40.12
N LYS A 877 6.01 67.30 40.91
CA LYS A 877 6.21 68.69 41.41
C LYS A 877 7.11 68.77 42.64
N SER A 878 7.39 67.64 43.29
CA SER A 878 8.22 67.55 44.50
C SER A 878 9.66 67.07 44.24
N VAL A 879 10.02 66.82 42.98
CA VAL A 879 11.37 66.58 42.47
C VAL A 879 11.78 67.81 41.67
#